data_AF-A0A3B3XS83-F1
#
_entry.id   AF-A0A3B3XS83-F1
#
_cell.length_a   1.000
_cell.length_b   1.000
_cell.length_c   1.000
_cell.angle_alpha   90.00
_cell.angle_beta   90.00
_cell.angle_gamma   90.00
#
_symmetry.space_group_name_H-M   'P 1'
#
loop_
_entity.id
_entity.type
_entity.pdbx_description
1 polymer ?
#
loop_
_entity_poly.entity_id
_entity_poly.type
_entity_poly.pdbx_seq_one_letter_code
_entity_poly.pdbx_strand_id
1 'polypeptide(L)'
;KPLLFNSDISPTFNTLKDLVQEADPGADYRIDRALNEACESVIQTACKHIRNGDPMILSCLMEHLYTEKMVEDCEHRLLELQYFIARDWKLDPILYKKCQGDAARLCHTHGWNETSELMPAGAVFSCLYRHAYRSVEQGRRSKTLGLYKLSRDCKVEVQRILHQRAIDVKLDPELQRRCMADLGKWCSEKSETGQELECLQDHLEDLVSDCRDVVGNLTELESEDIQIEALLMRACEPVIQSYCHEVADNQIDSGDLMECLIQNKHQKEMNEKCAVGVTHFQLVQIKDFRFSYKFKTACKEDVLKLCPNIKKKVDVVICLSTTVRNDTLQDAKEQRVSVKCRKQLRVEEVEMSEDIRLEPELYDSCKQDINRLCQNVAFGNAQVVECLKENKRQLSSRCHQKIFKLQEVEMVDPELDYQLMRVCKHMIRRFCTESEGKNVLQCLKQNKNSELMDPKCKQMITKRQITQNTDYRLNPVLKKACKADIPKFCQSVLNKGATDTELEGQVISCLKLKYADQRLSPDCEDQIRVILQESALDYRLDPQLQIHCTQEISSLCPEEAAAQEQTGQVEECLKINLLKIKQEACKKEVLNMLKESKADIFVDPVLHTACALDIKHHCAAIPPGRGRQMSCLMEALQDKRVRLQPECKKRLQDRIDMWSYAAKVAPAEGFSDLAMQVMTSPSKNYILTVIGVGVALLFLVGMFCGRFTKRVTQELKDRLGPPLLVQRKKTYTWRW
;
A
#
# COMPACT_ATOMS: atom_id res chain seq x y z
N LYS A 1 -44.89 3.77 -14.78
CA LYS A 1 -45.28 3.06 -16.02
C LYS A 1 -44.48 3.65 -17.18
N PRO A 2 -43.55 2.90 -17.81
CA PRO A 2 -42.63 3.45 -18.79
C PRO A 2 -43.28 3.38 -20.17
N LEU A 3 -43.83 4.49 -20.63
CA LEU A 3 -44.26 4.66 -22.01
C LEU A 3 -43.76 6.02 -22.49
N LEU A 4 -43.02 5.97 -23.60
CA LEU A 4 -42.83 7.04 -24.58
C LEU A 4 -41.79 8.12 -24.27
N PHE A 5 -40.50 7.83 -24.52
CA PHE A 5 -39.55 8.86 -24.98
C PHE A 5 -38.60 8.25 -26.02
N ASN A 6 -39.17 7.87 -27.16
CA ASN A 6 -38.43 7.80 -28.43
C ASN A 6 -38.81 9.09 -29.18
N SER A 7 -38.46 10.24 -28.59
CA SER A 7 -39.01 11.56 -28.94
C SER A 7 -38.35 12.22 -30.14
N ASP A 8 -37.09 11.87 -30.46
CA ASP A 8 -36.33 12.61 -31.49
C ASP A 8 -36.80 12.35 -32.94
N ILE A 9 -37.84 11.54 -33.18
CA ILE A 9 -38.32 11.16 -34.54
C ILE A 9 -39.85 11.35 -34.71
N SER A 10 -40.57 11.89 -33.71
CA SER A 10 -42.02 12.10 -33.84
C SER A 10 -42.34 13.46 -34.50
N PRO A 11 -43.30 13.55 -35.46
CA PRO A 11 -43.72 14.81 -36.06
C PRO A 11 -44.12 15.88 -35.04
N THR A 12 -44.77 15.46 -33.94
CA THR A 12 -45.14 16.34 -32.81
C THR A 12 -43.94 16.92 -32.07
N PHE A 13 -42.81 16.23 -32.05
CA PHE A 13 -41.59 16.71 -31.40
C PHE A 13 -40.97 17.88 -32.17
N ASN A 14 -40.93 17.79 -33.50
CA ASN A 14 -40.41 18.87 -34.35
C ASN A 14 -41.29 20.11 -34.27
N THR A 15 -42.62 19.96 -34.30
CA THR A 15 -43.54 21.09 -34.14
C THR A 15 -43.41 21.77 -32.77
N LEU A 16 -43.20 20.98 -31.70
CA LEU A 16 -42.96 21.52 -30.38
C LEU A 16 -41.61 22.23 -30.29
N LYS A 17 -40.56 21.68 -30.94
CA LYS A 17 -39.25 22.32 -31.04
C LYS A 17 -39.33 23.68 -31.73
N ASP A 18 -40.02 23.77 -32.86
CA ASP A 18 -40.20 25.03 -33.60
C ASP A 18 -40.96 26.06 -32.76
N LEU A 19 -41.99 25.62 -32.02
CA LEU A 19 -42.72 26.50 -31.09
C LEU A 19 -41.81 27.05 -29.98
N VAL A 20 -40.97 26.20 -29.37
CA VAL A 20 -40.01 26.63 -28.34
C VAL A 20 -39.01 27.61 -28.93
N GLN A 21 -38.55 27.41 -30.16
CA GLN A 21 -37.64 28.32 -30.84
C GLN A 21 -38.27 29.69 -31.13
N GLU A 22 -39.53 29.72 -31.54
CA GLU A 22 -40.24 30.96 -31.86
C GLU A 22 -40.65 31.74 -30.61
N ALA A 23 -41.03 31.02 -29.54
CA ALA A 23 -41.40 31.61 -28.26
C ALA A 23 -40.19 32.06 -27.43
N ASP A 24 -39.01 31.47 -27.66
CA ASP A 24 -37.75 31.72 -26.95
C ASP A 24 -37.87 31.87 -25.41
N PRO A 25 -38.44 30.87 -24.71
CA PRO A 25 -38.51 30.87 -23.25
C PRO A 25 -37.12 30.79 -22.58
N GLY A 26 -36.06 30.49 -23.35
CA GLY A 26 -34.67 30.54 -22.88
C GLY A 26 -34.15 31.97 -22.66
N ALA A 27 -34.64 32.94 -23.45
CA ALA A 27 -34.35 34.37 -23.24
C ALA A 27 -35.21 35.01 -22.16
N ASP A 28 -36.45 34.55 -21.98
CA ASP A 28 -37.32 35.02 -20.92
C ASP A 28 -38.23 33.89 -20.41
N TYR A 29 -37.86 33.32 -19.26
CA TYR A 29 -38.58 32.21 -18.64
C TYR A 29 -40.06 32.53 -18.33
N ARG A 30 -40.43 33.81 -18.24
CA ARG A 30 -41.81 34.25 -17.94
C ARG A 30 -42.78 33.97 -19.07
N ILE A 31 -42.28 33.73 -20.28
CA ILE A 31 -43.07 33.33 -21.43
C ILE A 31 -43.69 31.95 -21.17
N ASP A 32 -42.98 31.08 -20.46
CA ASP A 32 -43.54 29.85 -19.90
C ASP A 32 -44.20 30.16 -18.55
N ARG A 33 -45.51 30.44 -18.61
CA ARG A 33 -46.31 30.72 -17.42
C ARG A 33 -46.27 29.59 -16.39
N ALA A 34 -46.25 28.33 -16.85
CA ALA A 34 -46.27 27.17 -15.95
C ALA A 34 -44.93 27.06 -15.19
N LEU A 35 -43.82 27.28 -15.88
CA LEU A 35 -42.49 27.34 -15.27
C LEU A 35 -42.39 28.51 -14.28
N ASN A 36 -42.84 29.71 -14.69
CA ASN A 36 -42.80 30.90 -13.85
C ASN A 36 -43.60 30.72 -12.55
N GLU A 37 -44.83 30.19 -12.64
CA GLU A 37 -45.66 29.92 -11.46
C GLU A 37 -45.06 28.83 -10.56
N ALA A 38 -44.50 27.76 -11.14
CA ALA A 38 -43.89 26.68 -10.39
C ALA A 38 -42.60 27.11 -9.66
N CYS A 39 -41.79 27.97 -10.28
CA CYS A 39 -40.47 28.36 -9.78
C CYS A 39 -40.43 29.66 -8.95
N GLU A 40 -41.55 30.39 -8.82
CA GLU A 40 -41.59 31.69 -8.13
C GLU A 40 -40.98 31.64 -6.71
N SER A 41 -41.28 30.61 -5.92
CA SER A 41 -40.74 30.46 -4.55
C SER A 41 -39.22 30.28 -4.55
N VAL A 42 -38.68 29.49 -5.49
CA VAL A 42 -37.24 29.25 -5.64
C VAL A 42 -36.54 30.52 -6.09
N ILE A 43 -37.13 31.26 -7.02
CA ILE A 43 -36.58 32.52 -7.53
C ILE A 43 -36.46 33.54 -6.40
N GLN A 44 -37.51 33.69 -5.58
CA GLN A 44 -37.52 34.65 -4.47
C GLN A 44 -36.54 34.28 -3.35
N THR A 45 -36.32 32.99 -3.11
CA THR A 45 -35.50 32.52 -1.99
C THR A 45 -34.02 32.33 -2.35
N ALA A 46 -33.74 31.90 -3.59
CA ALA A 46 -32.40 31.53 -4.06
C ALA A 46 -31.84 32.51 -5.11
N CYS A 47 -32.66 32.96 -6.06
CA CYS A 47 -32.22 33.74 -7.23
C CYS A 47 -32.54 35.24 -7.17
N LYS A 48 -32.93 35.77 -6.00
CA LYS A 48 -33.35 37.18 -5.80
C LYS A 48 -32.37 38.26 -6.28
N HIS A 49 -31.10 37.89 -6.45
CA HIS A 49 -30.02 38.79 -6.85
C HIS A 49 -29.99 39.02 -8.37
N ILE A 50 -30.68 38.18 -9.14
CA ILE A 50 -30.79 38.26 -10.59
C ILE A 50 -32.04 39.07 -10.93
N ARG A 51 -31.94 39.91 -11.97
CA ARG A 51 -33.07 40.76 -12.40
C ARG A 51 -34.17 39.89 -13.01
N ASN A 52 -35.43 40.23 -12.71
CA ASN A 52 -36.58 39.54 -13.30
C ASN A 52 -36.57 39.67 -14.84
N GLY A 53 -36.70 38.52 -15.53
CA GLY A 53 -36.63 38.42 -16.98
C GLY A 53 -35.21 38.36 -17.55
N ASP A 54 -34.18 38.27 -16.71
CA ASP A 54 -32.81 38.00 -17.15
C ASP A 54 -32.66 36.51 -17.50
N PRO A 55 -32.10 36.15 -18.67
CA PRO A 55 -31.80 34.76 -19.04
C PRO A 55 -30.98 33.99 -17.98
N MET A 56 -30.21 34.69 -17.14
CA MET A 56 -29.42 34.08 -16.06
C MET A 56 -30.26 33.43 -14.96
N ILE A 57 -31.56 33.72 -14.87
CA ILE A 57 -32.46 33.07 -13.91
C ILE A 57 -32.50 31.56 -14.12
N LEU A 58 -32.55 31.09 -15.37
CA LEU A 58 -32.56 29.66 -15.67
C LEU A 58 -31.27 28.98 -15.19
N SER A 59 -30.13 29.66 -15.31
CA SER A 59 -28.85 29.14 -14.80
C SER A 59 -28.84 29.03 -13.28
N CYS A 60 -29.33 30.04 -12.56
CA CYS A 60 -29.45 29.99 -11.11
C CYS A 60 -30.41 28.89 -10.63
N LEU A 61 -31.54 28.71 -11.32
CA LEU A 61 -32.47 27.61 -11.01
C LEU A 61 -31.79 26.25 -11.20
N MET A 62 -31.00 26.07 -12.26
CA MET A 62 -30.22 24.84 -12.50
C MET A 62 -29.16 24.58 -11.42
N GLU A 63 -28.45 25.61 -10.94
CA GLU A 63 -27.48 25.48 -9.83
C GLU A 63 -28.15 24.98 -8.53
N HIS A 64 -29.45 25.25 -8.39
CA HIS A 64 -30.26 24.87 -7.24
C HIS A 64 -31.09 23.59 -7.43
N LEU A 65 -31.03 22.90 -8.58
CA LEU A 65 -31.91 21.78 -8.95
C LEU A 65 -32.06 20.70 -7.86
N TYR A 66 -30.96 20.26 -7.25
CA TYR A 66 -30.99 19.26 -6.16
C TYR A 66 -30.60 19.84 -4.81
N THR A 67 -31.06 21.06 -4.53
CA THR A 67 -30.90 21.69 -3.21
C THR A 67 -32.23 21.69 -2.46
N GLU A 68 -32.18 21.83 -1.14
CA GLU A 68 -33.38 21.99 -0.30
C GLU A 68 -34.24 23.21 -0.68
N LYS A 69 -33.71 24.11 -1.50
CA LYS A 69 -34.43 25.28 -2.02
C LYS A 69 -35.30 24.95 -3.23
N MET A 70 -35.05 23.85 -3.94
CA MET A 70 -35.82 23.45 -5.10
C MET A 70 -37.13 22.78 -4.67
N VAL A 71 -38.17 23.00 -5.47
CA VAL A 71 -39.50 22.41 -5.28
C VAL A 71 -39.78 21.46 -6.44
N GLU A 72 -40.41 20.31 -6.18
CA GLU A 72 -40.67 19.24 -7.15
C GLU A 72 -41.35 19.74 -8.44
N ASP A 73 -42.35 20.62 -8.32
CA ASP A 73 -43.03 21.20 -9.49
C ASP A 73 -42.11 22.09 -10.34
N CYS A 74 -41.25 22.89 -9.71
CA CYS A 74 -40.27 23.73 -10.40
C CYS A 74 -39.20 22.87 -11.07
N GLU A 75 -38.69 21.85 -10.37
CA GLU A 75 -37.71 20.89 -10.88
C GLU A 75 -38.21 20.24 -12.17
N HIS A 76 -39.44 19.71 -12.14
CA HIS A 76 -40.03 19.02 -13.28
C HIS A 76 -40.16 19.95 -14.51
N ARG A 77 -40.74 21.15 -14.31
CA ARG A 77 -40.92 22.13 -15.40
C ARG A 77 -39.60 22.67 -15.93
N LEU A 78 -38.63 22.90 -15.06
CA LEU A 78 -37.30 23.38 -15.44
C LEU A 78 -36.58 22.35 -16.30
N LEU A 79 -36.62 21.06 -15.91
CA LEU A 79 -36.03 19.97 -16.69
C LEU A 79 -36.72 19.78 -18.05
N GLU A 80 -38.04 19.94 -18.13
CA GLU A 80 -38.77 19.90 -19.41
C GLU A 80 -38.27 20.98 -20.38
N LEU A 81 -38.13 22.23 -19.92
CA LEU A 81 -37.61 23.32 -20.75
C LEU A 81 -36.13 23.07 -21.13
N GLN A 82 -35.31 22.69 -20.16
CA GLN A 82 -33.88 22.46 -20.35
C GLN A 82 -33.59 21.28 -21.29
N TYR A 83 -34.48 20.30 -21.35
CA TYR A 83 -34.40 19.20 -22.32
C TYR A 83 -34.32 19.73 -23.77
N PHE A 84 -35.11 20.75 -24.12
CA PHE A 84 -35.09 21.36 -25.45
C PHE A 84 -33.87 22.25 -25.65
N ILE A 85 -33.54 23.08 -24.66
CA ILE A 85 -32.36 23.99 -24.70
C ILE A 85 -31.06 23.20 -24.89
N ALA A 86 -30.90 22.06 -24.20
CA ALA A 86 -29.71 21.22 -24.31
C ALA A 86 -29.52 20.58 -25.71
N ARG A 87 -30.58 20.47 -26.52
CA ARG A 87 -30.52 19.84 -27.85
C ARG A 87 -30.25 20.84 -28.97
N ASP A 88 -30.55 22.12 -28.76
CA ASP A 88 -30.28 23.17 -29.74
C ASP A 88 -29.60 24.37 -29.08
N TRP A 89 -28.31 24.54 -29.35
CA TRP A 89 -27.49 25.61 -28.77
C TRP A 89 -27.98 27.03 -29.13
N LYS A 90 -28.85 27.17 -30.14
CA LYS A 90 -29.51 28.45 -30.47
C LYS A 90 -30.55 28.86 -29.44
N LEU A 91 -31.11 27.91 -28.70
CA LEU A 91 -32.10 28.13 -27.63
C LEU A 91 -31.45 28.56 -26.31
N ASP A 92 -30.11 28.55 -26.21
CA ASP A 92 -29.40 29.21 -25.13
C ASP A 92 -28.86 30.56 -25.65
N PRO A 93 -29.53 31.68 -25.31
CA PRO A 93 -29.23 32.99 -25.88
C PRO A 93 -27.86 33.52 -25.45
N ILE A 94 -27.38 33.13 -24.27
CA ILE A 94 -26.09 33.56 -23.73
C ILE A 94 -24.98 32.84 -24.48
N LEU A 95 -25.06 31.51 -24.56
CA LEU A 95 -24.13 30.67 -25.31
C LEU A 95 -24.09 31.10 -26.78
N TYR A 96 -25.25 31.24 -27.42
CA TYR A 96 -25.32 31.64 -28.83
C TYR A 96 -24.62 32.99 -29.06
N LYS A 97 -24.97 34.01 -28.27
CA LYS A 97 -24.39 35.35 -28.40
C LYS A 97 -22.88 35.37 -28.18
N LYS A 98 -22.38 34.61 -27.21
CA LYS A 98 -20.95 34.56 -26.86
C LYS A 98 -20.13 33.68 -27.80
N CYS A 99 -20.72 32.60 -28.34
CA CYS A 99 -20.02 31.60 -29.13
C CYS A 99 -20.22 31.67 -30.64
N GLN A 100 -21.20 32.40 -31.16
CA GLN A 100 -21.49 32.43 -32.60
C GLN A 100 -20.28 32.78 -33.48
N GLY A 101 -19.43 33.72 -33.05
CA GLY A 101 -18.23 34.09 -33.79
C GLY A 101 -17.16 32.99 -33.79
N ASP A 102 -17.02 32.29 -32.67
CA ASP A 102 -16.10 31.15 -32.56
C ASP A 102 -16.63 29.92 -33.30
N ALA A 103 -17.94 29.67 -33.28
CA ALA A 103 -18.59 28.61 -34.04
C ALA A 103 -18.38 28.82 -35.54
N ALA A 104 -18.55 30.06 -36.02
CA ALA A 104 -18.37 30.38 -37.41
C ALA A 104 -16.90 30.26 -37.85
N ARG A 105 -15.97 30.68 -36.98
CA ARG A 105 -14.52 30.62 -37.22
C ARG A 105 -13.96 29.19 -37.17
N LEU A 106 -14.33 28.41 -36.15
CA LEU A 106 -13.68 27.14 -35.80
C LEU A 106 -14.48 25.92 -36.26
N CYS A 107 -15.81 26.03 -36.28
CA CYS A 107 -16.73 24.97 -36.66
C CYS A 107 -17.34 25.18 -38.05
N HIS A 108 -16.89 26.22 -38.77
CA HIS A 108 -17.28 26.55 -40.14
C HIS A 108 -18.79 26.70 -40.36
N THR A 109 -19.49 27.35 -39.42
CA THR A 109 -20.94 27.58 -39.52
C THR A 109 -21.34 28.70 -40.50
N HIS A 110 -20.38 29.36 -41.17
CA HIS A 110 -20.67 30.35 -42.22
C HIS A 110 -21.28 29.65 -43.45
N GLY A 111 -22.52 30.02 -43.81
CA GLY A 111 -23.29 29.45 -44.93
C GLY A 111 -24.46 28.54 -44.52
N TRP A 112 -24.72 28.40 -43.21
CA TRP A 112 -25.65 27.38 -42.67
C TRP A 112 -27.04 27.93 -42.36
N ASN A 113 -27.31 29.18 -42.73
CA ASN A 113 -28.61 29.81 -42.55
C ASN A 113 -29.67 29.32 -43.56
N GLU A 114 -29.29 28.52 -44.56
CA GLU A 114 -30.17 28.11 -45.67
C GLU A 114 -30.46 26.60 -45.74
N THR A 115 -29.80 25.74 -44.94
CA THR A 115 -30.06 24.29 -44.91
C THR A 115 -30.02 23.74 -43.49
N SER A 116 -31.08 24.00 -42.72
CA SER A 116 -31.25 23.56 -41.33
C SER A 116 -31.45 22.04 -41.16
N GLU A 117 -31.38 21.24 -42.22
CA GLU A 117 -31.75 19.81 -42.21
C GLU A 117 -30.56 18.82 -42.12
N LEU A 118 -29.29 19.25 -42.26
CA LEU A 118 -28.19 18.29 -42.48
C LEU A 118 -27.23 18.05 -41.31
N MET A 119 -27.39 18.71 -40.16
CA MET A 119 -26.50 18.48 -39.02
C MET A 119 -27.23 17.91 -37.81
N PRO A 120 -26.68 16.85 -37.17
CA PRO A 120 -27.23 16.32 -35.94
C PRO A 120 -27.32 17.40 -34.87
N ALA A 121 -28.43 17.42 -34.14
CA ALA A 121 -28.60 18.24 -32.94
C ALA A 121 -27.37 18.07 -32.00
N GLY A 122 -26.80 19.17 -31.52
CA GLY A 122 -25.62 19.16 -30.63
C GLY A 122 -24.23 19.11 -31.30
N ALA A 123 -24.13 19.05 -32.64
CA ALA A 123 -22.84 18.99 -33.32
C ALA A 123 -21.99 20.27 -33.20
N VAL A 124 -22.62 21.44 -33.19
CA VAL A 124 -21.92 22.73 -33.00
C VAL A 124 -21.34 22.81 -31.59
N PHE A 125 -22.13 22.46 -30.57
CA PHE A 125 -21.66 22.42 -29.18
C PHE A 125 -20.50 21.44 -29.02
N SER A 126 -20.60 20.23 -29.60
CA SER A 126 -19.53 19.22 -29.60
C SER A 126 -18.23 19.73 -30.23
N CYS A 127 -18.33 20.56 -31.29
CA CYS A 127 -17.17 21.20 -31.89
C CYS A 127 -16.57 22.28 -30.97
N LEU A 128 -17.38 23.23 -30.47
CA LEU A 128 -16.94 24.27 -29.55
C LEU A 128 -16.26 23.66 -28.31
N TYR A 129 -16.87 22.63 -27.76
CA TYR A 129 -16.35 21.80 -26.68
C TYR A 129 -14.94 21.24 -26.99
N ARG A 130 -14.77 20.57 -28.14
CA ARG A 130 -13.46 20.04 -28.55
C ARG A 130 -12.39 21.12 -28.64
N HIS A 131 -12.76 22.36 -28.98
CA HIS A 131 -11.87 23.50 -29.01
C HIS A 131 -11.64 24.17 -27.65
N ALA A 132 -12.54 24.01 -26.68
CA ALA A 132 -12.38 24.46 -25.30
C ALA A 132 -11.33 23.64 -24.53
N TYR A 133 -11.28 22.31 -24.77
CA TYR A 133 -10.47 21.33 -24.03
C TYR A 133 -9.34 20.67 -24.86
N ARG A 134 -8.95 21.29 -25.98
CA ARG A 134 -7.84 20.74 -26.80
C ARG A 134 -6.52 20.79 -26.03
N SER A 135 -5.99 19.62 -25.66
CA SER A 135 -4.74 19.52 -24.90
C SER A 135 -3.53 20.10 -25.66
N VAL A 136 -2.60 20.67 -24.90
CA VAL A 136 -1.35 21.28 -25.40
C VAL A 136 -0.48 20.28 -26.21
N GLU A 137 -0.62 18.97 -25.96
CA GLU A 137 0.18 17.92 -26.61
C GLU A 137 -0.20 17.66 -28.08
N GLN A 138 -1.46 17.89 -28.49
CA GLN A 138 -1.85 17.84 -29.90
C GLN A 138 -1.45 19.10 -30.69
N GLY A 139 -1.01 20.17 -30.00
CA GLY A 139 -0.68 21.48 -30.56
C GLY A 139 0.79 21.71 -30.87
N ARG A 140 1.69 20.76 -30.58
CA ARG A 140 3.16 20.94 -30.64
C ARG A 140 3.77 21.10 -32.04
N ARG A 141 2.98 21.33 -33.09
CA ARG A 141 3.48 21.47 -34.47
C ARG A 141 3.18 22.78 -35.20
N SER A 142 2.58 23.80 -34.58
CA SER A 142 2.35 25.05 -35.33
C SER A 142 2.54 26.33 -34.54
N LYS A 143 3.41 27.22 -35.05
CA LYS A 143 3.62 28.61 -34.59
C LYS A 143 2.38 29.50 -34.78
N THR A 144 1.26 28.95 -35.26
CA THR A 144 -0.04 29.64 -35.49
C THR A 144 -1.03 29.38 -34.34
N LEU A 145 -0.60 29.47 -33.08
CA LEU A 145 -1.35 28.98 -31.91
C LEU A 145 -2.53 29.87 -31.46
N GLY A 146 -2.60 31.12 -31.90
CA GLY A 146 -3.68 32.06 -31.51
C GLY A 146 -4.97 31.93 -32.30
N LEU A 147 -4.93 31.36 -33.52
CA LEU A 147 -6.09 31.34 -34.44
C LEU A 147 -7.10 30.21 -34.15
N TYR A 148 -6.70 29.15 -33.43
CA TYR A 148 -7.47 27.91 -33.28
C TYR A 148 -8.04 27.68 -31.88
N LYS A 149 -7.89 28.67 -30.98
CA LYS A 149 -8.43 28.63 -29.62
C LYS A 149 -9.80 29.30 -29.56
N LEU A 150 -10.65 28.79 -28.68
CA LEU A 150 -11.92 29.38 -28.31
C LEU A 150 -11.67 30.71 -27.56
N SER A 151 -12.54 31.70 -27.74
CA SER A 151 -12.51 32.93 -26.94
C SER A 151 -12.79 32.63 -25.47
N ARG A 152 -12.30 33.48 -24.56
CA ARG A 152 -12.51 33.29 -23.12
C ARG A 152 -14.00 33.27 -22.77
N ASP A 153 -14.76 34.22 -23.30
CA ASP A 153 -16.21 34.32 -23.09
C ASP A 153 -16.95 33.07 -23.59
N CYS A 154 -16.67 32.61 -24.81
CA CYS A 154 -17.31 31.39 -25.31
C CYS A 154 -16.89 30.15 -24.51
N LYS A 155 -15.63 30.09 -24.05
CA LYS A 155 -15.16 28.98 -23.22
C LYS A 155 -15.91 28.87 -21.89
N VAL A 156 -16.15 30.00 -21.22
CA VAL A 156 -16.91 30.05 -19.97
C VAL A 156 -18.35 29.54 -20.18
N GLU A 157 -19.00 29.95 -21.28
CA GLU A 157 -20.35 29.46 -21.59
C GLU A 157 -20.37 27.98 -21.97
N VAL A 158 -19.37 27.48 -22.69
CA VAL A 158 -19.24 26.05 -22.97
C VAL A 158 -19.09 25.26 -21.66
N GLN A 159 -18.29 25.75 -20.71
CA GLN A 159 -18.15 25.16 -19.38
C GLN A 159 -19.47 25.15 -18.62
N ARG A 160 -20.19 26.28 -18.55
CA ARG A 160 -21.50 26.37 -17.90
C ARG A 160 -22.47 25.31 -18.43
N ILE A 161 -22.54 25.13 -19.75
CA ILE A 161 -23.46 24.17 -20.36
C ILE A 161 -23.05 22.73 -20.05
N LEU A 162 -21.75 22.43 -20.00
CA LEU A 162 -21.30 21.10 -19.59
C LEU A 162 -21.72 20.80 -18.15
N HIS A 163 -21.48 21.75 -17.23
CA HIS A 163 -21.92 21.63 -15.84
C HIS A 163 -23.42 21.41 -15.77
N GLN A 164 -24.22 22.21 -16.48
CA GLN A 164 -25.68 22.07 -16.49
C GLN A 164 -26.16 20.74 -17.07
N ARG A 165 -25.50 20.21 -18.11
CA ARG A 165 -25.86 18.92 -18.72
C ARG A 165 -25.44 17.72 -17.88
N ALA A 166 -24.38 17.86 -17.09
CA ALA A 166 -23.93 16.80 -16.20
C ALA A 166 -24.81 16.62 -14.95
N ILE A 167 -25.63 17.63 -14.62
CA ILE A 167 -26.55 17.57 -13.48
C ILE A 167 -27.63 16.50 -13.67
N ASP A 168 -28.15 16.27 -14.88
CA ASP A 168 -29.17 15.23 -15.12
C ASP A 168 -28.93 14.54 -16.46
N VAL A 169 -28.98 13.20 -16.45
CA VAL A 169 -28.79 12.34 -17.62
C VAL A 169 -29.74 12.65 -18.78
N LYS A 170 -30.93 13.19 -18.52
CA LYS A 170 -31.91 13.66 -19.53
C LYS A 170 -31.42 14.89 -20.32
N LEU A 171 -30.47 15.64 -19.74
CA LEU A 171 -29.88 16.83 -20.32
C LEU A 171 -28.66 16.50 -21.19
N ASP A 172 -28.09 15.29 -21.09
CA ASP A 172 -27.09 14.77 -22.04
C ASP A 172 -27.76 13.89 -23.13
N PRO A 173 -27.86 14.38 -24.37
CA PRO A 173 -28.55 13.65 -25.44
C PRO A 173 -27.85 12.35 -25.87
N GLU A 174 -26.52 12.25 -25.77
CA GLU A 174 -25.79 11.03 -26.15
C GLU A 174 -25.97 9.96 -25.08
N LEU A 175 -25.87 10.34 -23.81
CA LEU A 175 -26.06 9.46 -22.67
C LEU A 175 -27.49 8.92 -22.65
N GLN A 176 -28.51 9.78 -22.73
CA GLN A 176 -29.90 9.35 -22.75
C GLN A 176 -30.17 8.38 -23.90
N ARG A 177 -29.70 8.69 -25.12
CA ARG A 177 -29.99 7.87 -26.31
C ARG A 177 -29.30 6.50 -26.25
N ARG A 178 -28.04 6.45 -25.82
CA ARG A 178 -27.24 5.21 -25.85
C ARG A 178 -27.40 4.37 -24.59
N CYS A 179 -27.72 4.98 -23.45
CA CYS A 179 -27.84 4.30 -22.17
C CYS A 179 -29.28 3.99 -21.74
N MET A 180 -30.31 4.36 -22.52
CA MET A 180 -31.72 4.17 -22.13
C MET A 180 -32.05 2.73 -21.67
N ALA A 181 -31.54 1.73 -22.38
CA ALA A 181 -31.77 0.33 -22.04
C ALA A 181 -31.04 -0.07 -20.75
N ASP A 182 -29.80 0.38 -20.57
CA ASP A 182 -29.00 0.09 -19.39
C ASP A 182 -29.53 0.81 -18.14
N LEU A 183 -29.99 2.05 -18.28
CA LEU A 183 -30.69 2.80 -17.21
C LEU A 183 -31.93 2.05 -16.72
N GLY A 184 -32.77 1.58 -17.65
CA GLY A 184 -33.95 0.79 -17.30
C GLY A 184 -33.61 -0.54 -16.63
N LYS A 185 -32.50 -1.18 -17.04
CA LYS A 185 -32.07 -2.49 -16.53
C LYS A 185 -31.39 -2.41 -15.16
N TRP A 186 -30.51 -1.44 -14.96
CA TRP A 186 -29.62 -1.37 -13.79
C TRP A 186 -30.03 -0.30 -12.78
N CYS A 187 -30.66 0.79 -13.22
CA CYS A 187 -30.86 2.00 -12.41
C CYS A 187 -32.33 2.32 -12.10
N SER A 188 -33.29 1.51 -12.54
CA SER A 188 -34.72 1.83 -12.43
C SER A 188 -35.32 1.76 -11.01
N GLU A 189 -34.71 1.03 -10.08
CA GLU A 189 -35.22 0.85 -8.71
C GLU A 189 -34.37 1.53 -7.61
N LYS A 190 -33.15 1.99 -7.93
CA LYS A 190 -32.14 2.37 -6.93
C LYS A 190 -31.58 3.79 -7.03
N SER A 191 -31.81 4.52 -8.12
CA SER A 191 -31.30 5.89 -8.25
C SER A 191 -32.39 6.89 -7.90
N GLU A 192 -32.08 7.81 -6.98
CA GLU A 192 -32.82 9.08 -6.88
C GLU A 192 -32.54 9.94 -8.12
N THR A 193 -33.40 10.91 -8.43
CA THR A 193 -33.21 11.82 -9.57
C THR A 193 -31.85 12.53 -9.43
N GLY A 194 -31.00 12.47 -10.46
CA GLY A 194 -29.65 13.04 -10.45
C GLY A 194 -28.52 12.06 -10.11
N GLN A 195 -28.81 10.81 -9.74
CA GLN A 195 -27.81 9.75 -9.46
C GLN A 195 -27.67 8.73 -10.60
N GLU A 196 -28.32 8.94 -11.74
CA GLU A 196 -28.35 7.97 -12.83
C GLU A 196 -26.96 7.73 -13.43
N LEU A 197 -26.12 8.78 -13.53
CA LEU A 197 -24.75 8.64 -14.01
C LEU A 197 -23.88 7.84 -13.03
N GLU A 198 -24.00 8.09 -11.73
CA GLU A 198 -23.31 7.35 -10.67
C GLU A 198 -23.64 5.86 -10.75
N CYS A 199 -24.92 5.52 -10.92
CA CYS A 199 -25.37 4.14 -11.10
C CYS A 199 -24.78 3.50 -12.37
N LEU A 200 -24.73 4.22 -13.49
CA LEU A 200 -24.09 3.73 -14.72
C LEU A 200 -22.58 3.51 -14.52
N GLN A 201 -21.89 4.42 -13.80
CA GLN A 201 -20.48 4.28 -13.47
C GLN A 201 -20.23 3.05 -12.57
N ASP A 202 -21.12 2.77 -11.63
CA ASP A 202 -21.07 1.58 -10.77
C ASP A 202 -21.13 0.30 -11.60
N HIS A 203 -22.00 0.27 -12.61
CA HIS A 203 -22.21 -0.85 -13.52
C HIS A 203 -21.41 -0.80 -14.82
N LEU A 204 -20.35 0.01 -14.91
CA LEU A 204 -19.60 0.25 -16.15
C LEU A 204 -19.16 -1.04 -16.89
N GLU A 205 -18.77 -2.07 -16.15
CA GLU A 205 -18.36 -3.36 -16.74
C GLU A 205 -19.52 -4.19 -17.31
N ASP A 206 -20.75 -3.92 -16.85
CA ASP A 206 -22.00 -4.58 -17.24
C ASP A 206 -22.74 -3.85 -18.37
N LEU A 207 -22.37 -2.59 -18.66
CA LEU A 207 -23.00 -1.77 -19.70
C LEU A 207 -22.72 -2.29 -21.11
N VAL A 208 -23.66 -2.05 -22.03
CA VAL A 208 -23.46 -2.29 -23.47
C VAL A 208 -22.37 -1.35 -24.00
N SER A 209 -21.61 -1.75 -25.02
CA SER A 209 -20.45 -1.01 -25.55
C SER A 209 -20.73 0.47 -25.79
N ASP A 210 -21.85 0.77 -26.43
CA ASP A 210 -22.17 2.14 -26.85
C ASP A 210 -22.50 3.04 -25.66
N CYS A 211 -23.16 2.51 -24.62
CA CYS A 211 -23.38 3.22 -23.37
C CYS A 211 -22.08 3.36 -22.58
N ARG A 212 -21.31 2.28 -22.47
CA ARG A 212 -20.01 2.24 -21.78
C ARG A 212 -19.04 3.27 -22.32
N ASP A 213 -18.98 3.45 -23.64
CA ASP A 213 -18.09 4.42 -24.27
C ASP A 213 -18.51 5.86 -23.93
N VAL A 214 -19.81 6.16 -23.86
CA VAL A 214 -20.29 7.49 -23.47
C VAL A 214 -20.08 7.75 -21.99
N VAL A 215 -20.45 6.82 -21.11
CA VAL A 215 -20.21 6.94 -19.66
C VAL A 215 -18.72 7.08 -19.38
N GLY A 216 -17.87 6.29 -20.05
CA GLY A 216 -16.43 6.39 -19.91
C GLY A 216 -15.86 7.72 -20.39
N ASN A 217 -16.35 8.25 -21.50
CA ASN A 217 -15.93 9.57 -21.96
C ASN A 217 -16.35 10.66 -20.97
N LEU A 218 -17.59 10.63 -20.47
CA LEU A 218 -18.08 11.60 -19.50
C LEU A 218 -17.29 11.55 -18.18
N THR A 219 -17.02 10.34 -17.68
CA THR A 219 -16.19 10.12 -16.48
C THR A 219 -14.76 10.62 -16.66
N GLU A 220 -14.19 10.46 -17.87
CA GLU A 220 -12.89 11.03 -18.22
C GLU A 220 -12.91 12.57 -18.16
N LEU A 221 -14.04 13.21 -18.49
CA LEU A 221 -14.22 14.66 -18.38
C LEU A 221 -14.36 15.13 -16.94
N GLU A 222 -15.16 14.43 -16.13
CA GLU A 222 -15.26 14.69 -14.68
C GLU A 222 -13.90 14.61 -14.00
N SER A 223 -13.00 13.75 -14.49
CA SER A 223 -11.65 13.65 -13.95
C SER A 223 -10.72 14.80 -14.32
N GLU A 224 -10.98 15.47 -15.44
CA GLU A 224 -10.27 16.68 -15.85
C GLU A 224 -10.81 17.91 -15.12
N ASP A 225 -12.13 17.99 -14.99
CA ASP A 225 -12.86 19.09 -14.37
C ASP A 225 -13.91 18.55 -13.39
N ILE A 226 -13.55 18.47 -12.11
CA ILE A 226 -14.44 17.89 -11.10
C ILE A 226 -15.63 18.78 -10.77
N GLN A 227 -15.62 20.04 -11.22
CA GLN A 227 -16.76 20.94 -11.05
C GLN A 227 -18.01 20.46 -11.80
N ILE A 228 -17.84 19.53 -12.75
CA ILE A 228 -18.91 18.81 -13.42
C ILE A 228 -19.76 18.02 -12.41
N GLU A 229 -19.18 17.51 -11.32
CA GLU A 229 -19.92 16.80 -10.27
C GLU A 229 -20.46 17.77 -9.19
N ALA A 230 -21.58 18.41 -9.51
CA ALA A 230 -22.21 19.43 -8.67
C ALA A 230 -22.57 18.94 -7.24
N LEU A 231 -22.95 17.67 -7.06
CA LEU A 231 -23.31 17.14 -5.74
C LEU A 231 -22.07 17.00 -4.86
N LEU A 232 -21.01 16.41 -5.40
CA LEU A 232 -19.71 16.32 -4.74
C LEU A 232 -19.15 17.71 -4.39
N MET A 233 -19.15 18.64 -5.34
CA MET A 233 -18.63 19.99 -5.11
C MET A 233 -19.34 20.71 -3.97
N ARG A 234 -20.67 20.62 -3.92
CA ARG A 234 -21.48 21.19 -2.84
C ARG A 234 -21.16 20.55 -1.49
N ALA A 235 -21.00 19.23 -1.45
CA ALA A 235 -20.62 18.52 -0.24
C ALA A 235 -19.23 18.95 0.25
N CYS A 236 -18.31 19.20 -0.69
CA CYS A 236 -16.92 19.52 -0.43
C CYS A 236 -16.60 21.02 -0.23
N GLU A 237 -17.59 21.90 -0.41
CA GLU A 237 -17.44 23.36 -0.28
C GLU A 237 -16.63 23.81 0.94
N PRO A 238 -16.86 23.27 2.17
CA PRO A 238 -16.09 23.70 3.35
C PRO A 238 -14.58 23.42 3.23
N VAL A 239 -14.21 22.28 2.63
CA VAL A 239 -12.81 21.89 2.40
C VAL A 239 -12.21 22.74 1.28
N ILE A 240 -12.99 22.96 0.21
CA ILE A 240 -12.54 23.75 -0.94
C ILE A 240 -12.17 25.16 -0.48
N GLN A 241 -13.03 25.83 0.26
CA GLN A 241 -12.77 27.17 0.78
C GLN A 241 -11.57 27.21 1.74
N SER A 242 -11.42 26.19 2.58
CA SER A 242 -10.39 26.20 3.64
C SER A 242 -9.01 25.80 3.13
N TYR A 243 -8.93 24.90 2.15
CA TYR A 243 -7.67 24.25 1.74
C TYR A 243 -7.38 24.30 0.24
N CYS A 244 -8.40 24.43 -0.61
CA CYS A 244 -8.24 24.31 -2.07
C CYS A 244 -8.63 25.58 -2.85
N HIS A 245 -8.80 26.72 -2.17
CA HIS A 245 -9.28 27.97 -2.78
C HIS A 245 -8.42 28.43 -3.97
N GLU A 246 -7.08 28.36 -3.85
CA GLU A 246 -6.16 28.74 -4.94
C GLU A 246 -6.34 27.89 -6.20
N VAL A 247 -6.73 26.63 -6.01
CA VAL A 247 -6.94 25.69 -7.11
C VAL A 247 -8.33 25.86 -7.72
N ALA A 248 -9.34 26.08 -6.88
CA ALA A 248 -10.72 26.30 -7.30
C ALA A 248 -10.92 27.60 -8.09
N ASP A 249 -10.17 28.65 -7.79
CA ASP A 249 -10.24 29.94 -8.48
C ASP A 249 -9.61 29.91 -9.89
N ASN A 250 -8.84 28.86 -10.21
CA ASN A 250 -8.30 28.68 -11.56
C ASN A 250 -9.41 28.21 -12.51
N GLN A 251 -9.73 29.02 -13.53
CA GLN A 251 -10.76 28.75 -14.55
C GLN A 251 -10.57 27.46 -15.38
N ILE A 252 -9.51 26.70 -15.13
CA ILE A 252 -9.19 25.45 -15.81
C ILE A 252 -8.73 24.47 -14.73
N ASP A 253 -9.66 23.69 -14.19
CA ASP A 253 -9.29 22.50 -13.44
C ASP A 253 -8.62 21.52 -14.41
N SER A 254 -7.48 20.96 -14.00
CA SER A 254 -6.69 19.98 -14.74
C SER A 254 -6.53 18.72 -13.88
N GLY A 255 -7.57 18.38 -13.12
CA GLY A 255 -7.56 17.40 -12.04
C GLY A 255 -6.79 17.87 -10.80
N ASP A 256 -6.56 19.18 -10.64
CA ASP A 256 -5.87 19.76 -9.49
C ASP A 256 -6.79 19.82 -8.27
N LEU A 257 -8.07 20.12 -8.49
CA LEU A 257 -9.03 20.26 -7.41
C LEU A 257 -9.32 18.91 -6.74
N MET A 258 -9.53 17.86 -7.52
CA MET A 258 -9.72 16.51 -7.00
C MET A 258 -8.47 16.01 -6.24
N GLU A 259 -7.26 16.26 -6.74
CA GLU A 259 -6.03 15.91 -6.00
C GLU A 259 -5.97 16.65 -4.64
N CYS A 260 -6.34 17.93 -4.60
CA CYS A 260 -6.40 18.69 -3.35
C CYS A 260 -7.43 18.10 -2.37
N LEU A 261 -8.60 17.69 -2.85
CA LEU A 261 -9.63 17.04 -2.04
C LEU A 261 -9.13 15.71 -1.46
N ILE A 262 -8.47 14.87 -2.27
CA ILE A 262 -7.87 13.60 -1.84
C ILE A 262 -6.81 13.83 -0.75
N GLN A 263 -5.91 14.80 -0.96
CA GLN A 263 -4.86 15.15 0.01
C GLN A 263 -5.42 15.66 1.35
N ASN A 264 -6.64 16.21 1.36
CA ASN A 264 -7.30 16.77 2.53
C ASN A 264 -8.51 15.95 3.02
N LYS A 265 -8.66 14.71 2.57
CA LYS A 265 -9.73 13.75 2.94
C LYS A 265 -9.86 13.46 4.43
N HIS A 266 -8.89 13.86 5.24
CA HIS A 266 -8.88 13.61 6.69
C HIS A 266 -8.81 14.89 7.53
N GLN A 267 -9.04 16.05 6.92
CA GLN A 267 -9.18 17.31 7.65
C GLN A 267 -10.54 17.39 8.35
N LYS A 268 -10.66 18.28 9.34
CA LYS A 268 -11.88 18.41 10.15
C LYS A 268 -13.07 18.92 9.34
N GLU A 269 -12.80 19.73 8.33
CA GLU A 269 -13.73 20.38 7.42
C GLU A 269 -14.30 19.37 6.41
N MET A 270 -13.66 18.19 6.27
CA MET A 270 -14.11 17.09 5.44
C MET A 270 -15.28 16.38 6.11
N ASN A 271 -16.51 16.79 5.77
CA ASN A 271 -17.72 16.14 6.25
C ASN A 271 -17.90 14.73 5.64
N GLU A 272 -18.78 13.92 6.23
CA GLU A 272 -19.02 12.55 5.78
C GLU A 272 -19.47 12.47 4.32
N LYS A 273 -20.33 13.39 3.87
CA LYS A 273 -20.83 13.40 2.48
C LYS A 273 -19.70 13.63 1.47
N CYS A 274 -18.82 14.61 1.71
CA CYS A 274 -17.67 14.87 0.85
C CYS A 274 -16.66 13.71 0.93
N ALA A 275 -16.38 13.17 2.12
CA ALA A 275 -15.46 12.04 2.25
C ALA A 275 -15.94 10.81 1.48
N VAL A 276 -17.25 10.51 1.54
CA VAL A 276 -17.87 9.42 0.78
C VAL A 276 -17.79 9.70 -0.72
N GLY A 277 -18.17 10.90 -1.16
CA GLY A 277 -18.14 11.28 -2.58
C GLY A 277 -16.73 11.25 -3.18
N VAL A 278 -15.72 11.80 -2.48
CA VAL A 278 -14.31 11.71 -2.92
C VAL A 278 -13.87 10.25 -3.01
N THR A 279 -14.23 9.42 -2.03
CA THR A 279 -13.88 7.99 -2.06
C THR A 279 -14.57 7.23 -3.18
N HIS A 280 -15.86 7.53 -3.43
CA HIS A 280 -16.60 6.97 -4.55
C HIS A 280 -15.92 7.33 -5.87
N PHE A 281 -15.55 8.60 -6.07
CA PHE A 281 -14.83 9.01 -7.27
C PHE A 281 -13.51 8.25 -7.42
N GLN A 282 -12.72 8.09 -6.35
CA GLN A 282 -11.51 7.25 -6.37
C GLN A 282 -11.80 5.79 -6.79
N LEU A 283 -12.92 5.21 -6.37
CA LEU A 283 -13.35 3.86 -6.78
C LEU A 283 -13.79 3.79 -8.24
N VAL A 284 -14.35 4.87 -8.80
CA VAL A 284 -14.61 4.97 -10.24
C VAL A 284 -13.29 5.06 -10.99
N GLN A 285 -12.35 5.88 -10.54
CA GLN A 285 -11.05 6.06 -11.19
C GLN A 285 -10.25 4.76 -11.37
N ILE A 286 -10.39 3.80 -10.47
CA ILE A 286 -9.63 2.54 -10.57
C ILE A 286 -10.10 1.65 -11.73
N LYS A 287 -11.33 1.86 -12.26
CA LYS A 287 -11.95 1.02 -13.31
C LYS A 287 -11.31 1.22 -14.70
N ASP A 288 -10.80 2.40 -15.02
CA ASP A 288 -10.08 2.70 -16.26
C ASP A 288 -9.01 3.77 -16.00
N PHE A 289 -7.77 3.56 -16.46
CA PHE A 289 -6.69 4.52 -16.23
C PHE A 289 -6.95 5.90 -16.82
N ARG A 290 -7.86 6.00 -17.80
CA ARG A 290 -8.28 7.27 -18.40
C ARG A 290 -9.09 8.14 -17.46
N PHE A 291 -9.72 7.54 -16.45
CA PHE A 291 -10.53 8.25 -15.46
C PHE A 291 -9.69 8.97 -14.40
N SER A 292 -8.36 8.87 -14.45
CA SER A 292 -7.46 9.80 -13.76
C SER A 292 -6.75 10.65 -14.81
N TYR A 293 -7.23 11.89 -15.01
CA TYR A 293 -6.68 12.80 -16.01
C TYR A 293 -5.16 13.00 -15.86
N LYS A 294 -4.68 13.19 -14.63
CA LYS A 294 -3.24 13.35 -14.34
C LYS A 294 -2.45 12.10 -14.64
N PHE A 295 -2.94 10.92 -14.23
CA PHE A 295 -2.28 9.64 -14.53
C PHE A 295 -2.23 9.37 -16.03
N LYS A 296 -3.36 9.49 -16.73
CA LYS A 296 -3.44 9.38 -18.18
C LYS A 296 -2.46 10.34 -18.85
N THR A 297 -2.47 11.62 -18.50
CA THR A 297 -1.62 12.63 -19.12
C THR A 297 -0.13 12.39 -18.85
N ALA A 298 0.22 11.82 -17.70
CA ALA A 298 1.59 11.48 -17.36
C ALA A 298 2.07 10.18 -18.01
N CYS A 299 1.20 9.18 -18.14
CA CYS A 299 1.58 7.80 -18.43
C CYS A 299 1.08 7.24 -19.76
N LYS A 300 0.19 7.91 -20.50
CA LYS A 300 -0.45 7.36 -21.72
C LYS A 300 0.53 6.74 -22.73
N GLU A 301 1.65 7.40 -23.03
CA GLU A 301 2.65 6.88 -23.95
C GLU A 301 3.34 5.62 -23.42
N ASP A 302 3.66 5.60 -22.13
CA ASP A 302 4.27 4.45 -21.46
C ASP A 302 3.30 3.27 -21.41
N VAL A 303 2.01 3.52 -21.13
CA VAL A 303 0.96 2.48 -21.11
C VAL A 303 0.81 1.82 -22.48
N LEU A 304 0.69 2.63 -23.55
CA LEU A 304 0.54 2.11 -24.91
C LEU A 304 1.76 1.28 -25.36
N LYS A 305 2.95 1.59 -24.84
CA LYS A 305 4.20 0.92 -25.19
C LYS A 305 4.47 -0.34 -24.35
N LEU A 306 4.20 -0.28 -23.04
CA LEU A 306 4.66 -1.27 -22.06
C LEU A 306 3.54 -2.18 -21.54
N CYS A 307 2.29 -1.72 -21.56
CA CYS A 307 1.13 -2.40 -20.96
C CYS A 307 0.00 -2.58 -21.99
N PRO A 308 0.24 -3.30 -23.11
CA PRO A 308 -0.76 -3.44 -24.17
C PRO A 308 -1.99 -4.20 -23.68
N ASN A 309 -3.18 -3.77 -24.13
CA ASN A 309 -4.49 -4.37 -23.81
C ASN A 309 -4.93 -4.27 -22.34
N ILE A 310 -4.28 -3.44 -21.53
CA ILE A 310 -4.71 -3.17 -20.15
C ILE A 310 -5.47 -1.84 -20.11
N LYS A 311 -6.70 -1.86 -19.58
CA LYS A 311 -7.53 -0.65 -19.38
C LYS A 311 -7.69 -0.26 -17.91
N LYS A 312 -7.83 -1.23 -17.00
CA LYS A 312 -8.03 -0.95 -15.57
C LYS A 312 -6.83 -0.22 -14.99
N LYS A 313 -7.06 0.85 -14.24
CA LYS A 313 -6.00 1.69 -13.66
C LYS A 313 -5.08 0.88 -12.76
N VAL A 314 -5.66 0.03 -11.89
CA VAL A 314 -4.93 -0.85 -10.97
C VAL A 314 -3.94 -1.75 -11.71
N ASP A 315 -4.42 -2.40 -12.77
CA ASP A 315 -3.58 -3.31 -13.58
C ASP A 315 -2.46 -2.55 -14.31
N VAL A 316 -2.75 -1.32 -14.78
CA VAL A 316 -1.73 -0.44 -15.37
C VAL A 316 -0.68 -0.04 -14.34
N VAL A 317 -1.10 0.35 -13.12
CA VAL A 317 -0.20 0.69 -12.02
C VAL A 317 0.70 -0.49 -11.70
N ILE A 318 0.15 -1.70 -11.55
CA ILE A 318 0.92 -2.94 -11.31
C ILE A 318 1.91 -3.23 -12.44
N CYS A 319 1.49 -3.08 -13.70
CA CYS A 319 2.34 -3.30 -14.87
C CYS A 319 3.53 -2.34 -14.90
N LEU A 320 3.28 -1.04 -14.73
CA LEU A 320 4.32 -0.01 -14.76
C LEU A 320 5.23 -0.09 -13.53
N SER A 321 4.68 -0.30 -12.33
CA SER A 321 5.47 -0.44 -11.10
C SER A 321 6.35 -1.67 -11.13
N THR A 322 5.85 -2.80 -11.63
CA THR A 322 6.65 -4.01 -11.85
C THR A 322 7.79 -3.75 -12.83
N THR A 323 7.53 -2.97 -13.88
CA THR A 323 8.56 -2.56 -14.85
C THR A 323 9.66 -1.72 -14.18
N VAL A 324 9.29 -0.69 -13.42
CA VAL A 324 10.23 0.15 -12.65
C VAL A 324 11.02 -0.67 -11.64
N ARG A 325 10.35 -1.56 -10.90
CA ARG A 325 10.98 -2.46 -9.93
C ARG A 325 12.02 -3.35 -10.60
N ASN A 326 11.66 -4.00 -11.71
CA ASN A 326 12.57 -4.90 -12.41
C ASN A 326 13.79 -4.16 -12.96
N ASP A 327 13.61 -2.98 -13.54
CA ASP A 327 14.71 -2.14 -14.03
C ASP A 327 15.62 -1.70 -12.87
N THR A 328 15.04 -1.38 -11.71
CA THR A 328 15.79 -1.03 -10.50
C THR A 328 16.59 -2.23 -9.95
N LEU A 329 15.98 -3.42 -9.90
CA LEU A 329 16.64 -4.63 -9.40
C LEU A 329 17.74 -5.17 -10.34
N GLN A 330 17.69 -4.81 -11.62
CA GLN A 330 18.69 -5.19 -12.62
C GLN A 330 19.79 -4.13 -12.81
N ASP A 331 19.81 -3.08 -11.96
CA ASP A 331 20.74 -1.95 -12.08
C ASP A 331 20.75 -1.36 -13.51
N ALA A 332 19.56 -1.29 -14.15
CA ALA A 332 19.43 -0.80 -15.50
C ALA A 332 19.88 0.68 -15.57
N LYS A 333 20.73 0.99 -16.56
CA LYS A 333 21.25 2.36 -16.76
C LYS A 333 20.16 3.40 -17.01
N GLU A 334 19.08 2.99 -17.66
CA GLU A 334 17.91 3.82 -17.93
C GLU A 334 16.64 3.04 -17.60
N GLN A 335 15.69 3.72 -16.95
CA GLN A 335 14.39 3.19 -16.61
C GLN A 335 13.46 3.29 -17.83
N ARG A 336 12.75 2.20 -18.16
CA ARG A 336 11.88 2.16 -19.36
C ARG A 336 10.65 3.06 -19.27
N VAL A 337 10.10 3.23 -18.08
CA VAL A 337 8.95 4.12 -17.80
C VAL A 337 9.45 5.55 -17.71
N SER A 338 8.81 6.53 -18.35
CA SER A 338 9.25 7.93 -18.35
C SER A 338 9.29 8.56 -16.95
N VAL A 339 10.13 9.59 -16.74
CA VAL A 339 10.22 10.30 -15.45
C VAL A 339 8.88 10.91 -15.04
N LYS A 340 8.14 11.49 -16.02
CA LYS A 340 6.81 12.09 -15.79
C LYS A 340 5.84 11.03 -15.28
N CYS A 341 5.79 9.88 -15.95
CA CYS A 341 4.93 8.78 -15.53
C CYS A 341 5.36 8.18 -14.19
N ARG A 342 6.66 7.96 -13.94
CA ARG A 342 7.13 7.42 -12.64
C ARG A 342 6.73 8.30 -11.46
N LYS A 343 6.77 9.62 -11.61
CA LYS A 343 6.32 10.55 -10.56
C LYS A 343 4.83 10.40 -10.27
N GLN A 344 3.99 10.37 -11.30
CA GLN A 344 2.55 10.22 -11.11
C GLN A 344 2.18 8.80 -10.64
N LEU A 345 2.83 7.77 -11.18
CA LEU A 345 2.70 6.39 -10.74
C LEU A 345 2.91 6.26 -9.23
N ARG A 346 3.89 6.99 -8.68
CA ARG A 346 4.13 7.01 -7.24
C ARG A 346 2.97 7.61 -6.45
N VAL A 347 2.35 8.67 -6.96
CA VAL A 347 1.14 9.24 -6.34
C VAL A 347 0.03 8.20 -6.31
N GLU A 348 -0.20 7.52 -7.43
CA GLU A 348 -1.24 6.47 -7.51
C GLU A 348 -0.99 5.30 -6.55
N GLU A 349 0.26 4.81 -6.44
CA GLU A 349 0.59 3.72 -5.53
C GLU A 349 0.32 4.08 -4.06
N VAL A 350 0.62 5.32 -3.66
CA VAL A 350 0.40 5.80 -2.28
C VAL A 350 -1.08 6.07 -2.02
N GLU A 351 -1.82 6.62 -2.99
CA GLU A 351 -3.26 6.82 -2.86
C GLU A 351 -4.00 5.48 -2.76
N MET A 352 -3.59 4.48 -3.56
CA MET A 352 -4.18 3.14 -3.51
C MET A 352 -3.94 2.44 -2.17
N SER A 353 -2.82 2.72 -1.47
CA SER A 353 -2.54 2.12 -0.16
C SER A 353 -3.29 2.79 1.01
N GLU A 354 -4.04 3.87 0.76
CA GLU A 354 -4.88 4.56 1.75
C GLU A 354 -6.13 3.76 2.12
N ASP A 355 -6.77 3.11 1.16
CA ASP A 355 -8.00 2.35 1.37
C ASP A 355 -7.91 1.01 0.62
N ILE A 356 -8.06 -0.09 1.34
CA ILE A 356 -8.01 -1.44 0.80
C ILE A 356 -8.97 -1.66 -0.38
N ARG A 357 -10.07 -0.90 -0.47
CA ARG A 357 -11.04 -0.99 -1.57
C ARG A 357 -10.47 -0.49 -2.90
N LEU A 358 -9.43 0.34 -2.87
CA LEU A 358 -8.68 0.78 -4.06
C LEU A 358 -7.74 -0.32 -4.60
N GLU A 359 -7.60 -1.43 -3.87
CA GLU A 359 -6.89 -2.64 -4.28
C GLU A 359 -7.86 -3.85 -4.36
N PRO A 360 -8.66 -3.99 -5.44
CA PRO A 360 -9.74 -4.99 -5.53
C PRO A 360 -9.30 -6.42 -5.24
N GLU A 361 -8.14 -6.86 -5.74
CA GLU A 361 -7.63 -8.20 -5.47
C GLU A 361 -7.35 -8.46 -3.99
N LEU A 362 -6.83 -7.45 -3.28
CA LEU A 362 -6.52 -7.54 -1.85
C LEU A 362 -7.84 -7.51 -1.05
N TYR A 363 -8.73 -6.57 -1.37
CA TYR A 363 -10.04 -6.46 -0.76
C TYR A 363 -10.85 -7.76 -0.89
N ASP A 364 -11.00 -8.29 -2.10
CA ASP A 364 -11.76 -9.52 -2.34
C ASP A 364 -11.17 -10.74 -1.64
N SER A 365 -9.84 -10.81 -1.58
CA SER A 365 -9.13 -11.88 -0.87
C SER A 365 -9.31 -11.81 0.64
N CYS A 366 -9.56 -10.62 1.19
CA CYS A 366 -9.69 -10.36 2.62
C CYS A 366 -11.11 -10.05 3.09
N LYS A 367 -12.09 -9.95 2.19
CA LYS A 367 -13.48 -9.51 2.48
C LYS A 367 -14.13 -10.27 3.64
N GLN A 368 -13.96 -11.59 3.68
CA GLN A 368 -14.48 -12.42 4.77
C GLN A 368 -13.81 -12.11 6.12
N ASP A 369 -12.49 -11.90 6.11
CA ASP A 369 -11.73 -11.60 7.33
C ASP A 369 -12.00 -10.17 7.82
N ILE A 370 -12.21 -9.21 6.91
CA ILE A 370 -12.64 -7.85 7.24
C ILE A 370 -13.97 -7.90 8.00
N ASN A 371 -14.97 -8.62 7.46
CA ASN A 371 -16.29 -8.73 8.08
C ASN A 371 -16.26 -9.45 9.44
N ARG A 372 -15.30 -10.37 9.65
CA ARG A 372 -15.20 -11.17 10.88
C ARG A 372 -14.35 -10.50 11.97
N LEU A 373 -13.25 -9.86 11.58
CA LEU A 373 -12.20 -9.38 12.50
C LEU A 373 -12.14 -7.85 12.58
N CYS A 374 -12.59 -7.14 11.54
CA CYS A 374 -12.43 -5.68 11.40
C CYS A 374 -13.76 -4.95 11.14
N GLN A 375 -14.90 -5.52 11.52
CA GLN A 375 -16.23 -4.96 11.23
C GLN A 375 -16.44 -3.52 11.73
N ASN A 376 -15.85 -3.17 12.87
CA ASN A 376 -15.99 -1.85 13.50
C ASN A 376 -14.86 -0.88 13.10
N VAL A 377 -14.03 -1.24 12.12
CA VAL A 377 -12.92 -0.41 11.65
C VAL A 377 -13.39 0.39 10.46
N ALA A 378 -13.27 1.72 10.53
CA ALA A 378 -13.60 2.59 9.42
C ALA A 378 -12.67 2.35 8.22
N PHE A 379 -13.21 2.50 7.02
CA PHE A 379 -12.42 2.50 5.78
C PHE A 379 -11.60 3.79 5.65
N GLY A 380 -10.56 3.73 4.82
CA GLY A 380 -9.57 4.79 4.67
C GLY A 380 -8.50 4.80 5.75
N ASN A 381 -7.56 5.73 5.63
CA ASN A 381 -6.44 5.93 6.55
C ASN A 381 -5.58 4.67 6.81
N ALA A 382 -5.62 3.71 5.88
CA ALA A 382 -5.08 2.35 5.98
C ALA A 382 -5.54 1.55 7.22
N GLN A 383 -6.65 1.95 7.87
CA GLN A 383 -7.04 1.37 9.17
C GLN A 383 -7.45 -0.11 9.06
N VAL A 384 -8.19 -0.47 8.01
CA VAL A 384 -8.58 -1.87 7.76
C VAL A 384 -7.35 -2.73 7.49
N VAL A 385 -6.39 -2.24 6.71
CA VAL A 385 -5.13 -2.94 6.43
C VAL A 385 -4.34 -3.16 7.73
N GLU A 386 -4.24 -2.14 8.59
CA GLU A 386 -3.58 -2.28 9.89
C GLU A 386 -4.28 -3.28 10.82
N CYS A 387 -5.61 -3.30 10.83
CA CYS A 387 -6.39 -4.30 11.57
C CYS A 387 -6.10 -5.73 11.08
N LEU A 388 -6.02 -5.94 9.75
CA LEU A 388 -5.67 -7.24 9.18
C LEU A 388 -4.24 -7.65 9.55
N LYS A 389 -3.28 -6.71 9.49
CA LYS A 389 -1.88 -6.95 9.93
C LYS A 389 -1.79 -7.34 11.40
N GLU A 390 -2.59 -6.73 12.27
CA GLU A 390 -2.65 -7.05 13.71
C GLU A 390 -3.28 -8.43 13.97
N ASN A 391 -4.26 -8.84 13.16
CA ASN A 391 -4.97 -10.11 13.29
C ASN A 391 -4.43 -11.22 12.39
N LYS A 392 -3.20 -11.09 11.89
CA LYS A 392 -2.60 -11.99 10.87
C LYS A 392 -2.70 -13.49 11.17
N ARG A 393 -2.59 -13.91 12.44
CA ARG A 393 -2.70 -15.32 12.86
C ARG A 393 -4.10 -15.92 12.69
N GLN A 394 -5.13 -15.07 12.62
CA GLN A 394 -6.53 -15.46 12.51
C GLN A 394 -7.06 -15.32 11.08
N LEU A 395 -6.28 -14.76 10.16
CA LEU A 395 -6.68 -14.56 8.77
C LEU A 395 -6.87 -15.89 8.04
N SER A 396 -7.74 -15.89 7.04
CA SER A 396 -7.80 -16.96 6.05
C SER A 396 -6.46 -17.05 5.31
N SER A 397 -6.11 -18.25 4.84
CA SER A 397 -4.84 -18.46 4.12
C SER A 397 -4.67 -17.51 2.93
N ARG A 398 -5.74 -17.26 2.17
CA ARG A 398 -5.72 -16.35 1.02
C ARG A 398 -5.44 -14.90 1.43
N CYS A 399 -6.14 -14.39 2.45
CA CYS A 399 -5.91 -13.03 2.94
C CYS A 399 -4.52 -12.89 3.56
N HIS A 400 -4.08 -13.86 4.37
CA HIS A 400 -2.76 -13.84 5.00
C HIS A 400 -1.64 -13.73 3.97
N GLN A 401 -1.69 -14.52 2.89
CA GLN A 401 -0.69 -14.45 1.82
C GLN A 401 -0.65 -13.08 1.13
N LYS A 402 -1.81 -12.46 0.90
CA LYS A 402 -1.91 -11.14 0.27
C LYS A 402 -1.37 -10.04 1.20
N ILE A 403 -1.71 -10.09 2.50
CA ILE A 403 -1.18 -9.17 3.52
C ILE A 403 0.33 -9.34 3.69
N PHE A 404 0.84 -10.57 3.71
CA PHE A 404 2.28 -10.82 3.80
C PHE A 404 3.03 -10.25 2.59
N LYS A 405 2.50 -10.40 1.38
CA LYS A 405 3.07 -9.79 0.16
C LYS A 405 3.03 -8.26 0.21
N LEU A 406 1.94 -7.67 0.69
CA LEU A 406 1.85 -6.22 0.92
C LEU A 406 2.93 -5.76 1.88
N GLN A 407 3.11 -6.45 3.01
CA GLN A 407 4.17 -6.12 3.98
C GLN A 407 5.58 -6.28 3.38
N GLU A 408 5.83 -7.27 2.53
CA GLU A 408 7.13 -7.38 1.83
C GLU A 408 7.39 -6.16 0.94
N VAL A 409 6.38 -5.67 0.22
CA VAL A 409 6.47 -4.47 -0.62
C VAL A 409 6.73 -3.22 0.23
N GLU A 410 5.94 -3.00 1.29
CA GLU A 410 6.11 -1.87 2.23
C GLU A 410 7.48 -1.86 2.91
N MET A 411 8.06 -3.03 3.22
CA MET A 411 9.38 -3.12 3.85
C MET A 411 10.51 -2.78 2.89
N VAL A 412 10.36 -3.12 1.61
CA VAL A 412 11.32 -2.73 0.55
C VAL A 412 11.20 -1.23 0.27
N ASP A 413 9.99 -0.69 0.30
CA ASP A 413 9.72 0.71 0.01
C ASP A 413 8.76 1.35 1.04
N PRO A 414 9.32 1.94 2.11
CA PRO A 414 8.54 2.47 3.21
C PRO A 414 7.58 3.63 2.87
N GLU A 415 7.71 4.30 1.71
CA GLU A 415 6.74 5.34 1.36
C GLU A 415 5.41 4.79 0.86
N LEU A 416 5.34 3.50 0.51
CA LEU A 416 4.08 2.81 0.18
C LEU A 416 3.26 2.47 1.43
N ASP A 417 3.90 2.46 2.61
CA ASP A 417 3.22 2.29 3.88
C ASP A 417 2.52 3.60 4.28
N TYR A 418 1.29 3.77 3.78
CA TYR A 418 0.48 4.97 4.00
C TYR A 418 0.39 5.33 5.49
N GLN A 419 0.22 4.34 6.35
CA GLN A 419 0.08 4.56 7.78
C GLN A 419 1.39 5.10 8.40
N LEU A 420 2.54 4.54 8.03
CA LEU A 420 3.84 5.06 8.44
C LEU A 420 4.03 6.50 7.97
N MET A 421 3.81 6.76 6.68
CA MET A 421 4.01 8.07 6.08
C MET A 421 3.10 9.14 6.69
N ARG A 422 1.83 8.79 6.97
CA ARG A 422 0.87 9.68 7.61
C ARG A 422 1.25 9.98 9.06
N VAL A 423 1.43 8.94 9.89
CA VAL A 423 1.71 9.10 11.32
C VAL A 423 3.06 9.77 11.56
N CYS A 424 4.07 9.48 10.73
CA CYS A 424 5.40 10.04 10.85
C CYS A 424 5.66 11.27 9.99
N LYS A 425 4.66 11.83 9.27
CA LYS A 425 4.83 12.94 8.31
C LYS A 425 5.69 14.09 8.85
N HIS A 426 5.40 14.56 10.07
CA HIS A 426 6.15 15.64 10.71
C HIS A 426 7.58 15.23 11.10
N MET A 427 7.77 13.99 11.55
CA MET A 427 9.09 13.47 11.94
C MET A 427 9.99 13.22 10.73
N ILE A 428 9.42 12.73 9.62
CA ILE A 428 10.12 12.59 8.34
C ILE A 428 10.63 13.95 7.86
N ARG A 429 9.78 14.98 7.88
CA ARG A 429 10.17 16.35 7.52
C ARG A 429 11.21 16.96 8.47
N ARG A 430 11.29 16.49 9.71
CA ARG A 430 12.23 17.03 10.71
C ARG A 430 13.59 16.35 10.66
N PHE A 431 13.62 15.03 10.51
CA PHE A 431 14.83 14.23 10.64
C PHE A 431 15.36 13.66 9.32
N CYS A 432 14.50 13.52 8.31
CA CYS A 432 14.78 12.71 7.12
C CYS A 432 14.61 13.47 5.79
N THR A 433 14.79 14.80 5.79
CA THR A 433 14.63 15.66 4.59
C THR A 433 15.53 15.26 3.43
N GLU A 434 16.71 14.72 3.72
CA GLU A 434 17.70 14.30 2.73
C GLU A 434 17.68 12.78 2.46
N SER A 435 16.81 12.03 3.14
CA SER A 435 16.74 10.58 2.97
C SER A 435 16.02 10.23 1.67
N GLU A 436 16.63 9.40 0.82
CA GLU A 436 15.92 8.73 -0.26
C GLU A 436 14.76 7.89 0.33
N GLY A 437 13.63 7.78 -0.39
CA GLY A 437 12.40 7.12 0.08
C GLY A 437 12.61 5.73 0.70
N LYS A 438 13.41 4.89 0.04
CA LYS A 438 13.78 3.53 0.52
C LYS A 438 14.48 3.50 1.88
N ASN A 439 15.07 4.61 2.32
CA ASN A 439 15.83 4.73 3.57
C ASN A 439 15.06 5.44 4.69
N VAL A 440 13.83 5.91 4.44
CA VAL A 440 13.05 6.70 5.41
C VAL A 440 12.85 5.94 6.72
N LEU A 441 12.47 4.66 6.66
CA LEU A 441 12.31 3.85 7.88
C LEU A 441 13.63 3.71 8.66
N GLN A 442 14.77 3.56 7.97
CA GLN A 442 16.07 3.47 8.61
C GLN A 442 16.47 4.80 9.28
N CYS A 443 16.21 5.93 8.62
CA CYS A 443 16.42 7.25 9.22
C CYS A 443 15.54 7.46 10.47
N LEU A 444 14.27 7.07 10.40
CA LEU A 444 13.35 7.14 11.53
C LEU A 444 13.82 6.25 12.70
N LYS A 445 14.31 5.04 12.43
CA LYS A 445 14.90 4.15 13.44
C LYS A 445 16.08 4.81 14.17
N GLN A 446 16.99 5.45 13.44
CA GLN A 446 18.17 6.13 14.02
C GLN A 446 17.79 7.27 14.95
N ASN A 447 16.68 7.97 14.65
CA ASN A 447 16.19 9.11 15.44
C ASN A 447 15.09 8.74 16.45
N LYS A 448 14.70 7.45 16.55
CA LYS A 448 13.56 6.94 17.34
C LYS A 448 13.58 7.36 18.82
N ASN A 449 14.77 7.50 19.39
CA ASN A 449 14.97 7.82 20.80
C ASN A 449 15.27 9.31 21.07
N SER A 450 15.17 10.17 20.05
CA SER A 450 15.22 11.62 20.25
C SER A 450 14.06 12.09 21.12
N GLU A 451 14.31 13.03 22.04
CA GLU A 451 13.27 13.70 22.84
C GLU A 451 12.23 14.43 21.97
N LEU A 452 12.65 14.81 20.75
CA LEU A 452 11.83 15.50 19.78
C LEU A 452 10.98 14.56 18.91
N MET A 453 11.08 13.24 19.13
CA MET A 453 10.32 12.23 18.41
C MET A 453 8.88 12.17 18.91
N ASP A 454 7.92 12.29 17.99
CA ASP A 454 6.50 12.15 18.30
C ASP A 454 6.19 10.73 18.85
N PRO A 455 5.47 10.59 19.99
CA PRO A 455 5.19 9.29 20.58
C PRO A 455 4.41 8.33 19.67
N LYS A 456 3.49 8.82 18.84
CA LYS A 456 2.73 7.98 17.90
C LYS A 456 3.63 7.48 16.77
N CYS A 457 4.50 8.34 16.25
CA CYS A 457 5.52 7.92 15.29
C CYS A 457 6.51 6.91 15.91
N LYS A 458 6.96 7.12 17.15
CA LYS A 458 7.81 6.15 17.88
C LYS A 458 7.15 4.78 18.02
N GLN A 459 5.85 4.73 18.33
CA GLN A 459 5.07 3.49 18.37
C GLN A 459 4.98 2.85 16.98
N MET A 460 4.73 3.64 15.93
CA MET A 460 4.67 3.15 14.55
C MET A 460 6.00 2.53 14.09
N ILE A 461 7.12 3.21 14.34
CA ILE A 461 8.47 2.69 14.06
C ILE A 461 8.69 1.36 14.78
N THR A 462 8.29 1.27 16.06
CA THR A 462 8.39 0.03 16.84
C THR A 462 7.55 -1.08 16.24
N LYS A 463 6.30 -0.80 15.85
CA LYS A 463 5.41 -1.77 15.18
C LYS A 463 6.04 -2.31 13.90
N ARG A 464 6.68 -1.44 13.09
CA ARG A 464 7.39 -1.87 11.88
C ARG A 464 8.64 -2.69 12.19
N GLN A 465 9.44 -2.33 13.19
CA GLN A 465 10.58 -3.15 13.63
C GLN A 465 10.15 -4.54 14.11
N ILE A 466 9.03 -4.66 14.84
CA ILE A 466 8.47 -5.95 15.24
C ILE A 466 8.15 -6.77 13.99
N THR A 467 7.44 -6.19 13.02
CA THR A 467 7.13 -6.86 11.75
C THR A 467 8.38 -7.30 11.00
N GLN A 468 9.42 -6.45 10.89
CA GLN A 468 10.70 -6.79 10.26
C GLN A 468 11.33 -8.06 10.86
N ASN A 469 11.22 -8.25 12.17
CA ASN A 469 11.83 -9.40 12.83
C ASN A 469 10.97 -10.68 12.73
N THR A 470 9.70 -10.59 12.33
CA THR A 470 8.85 -11.78 12.17
C THR A 470 9.19 -12.64 10.96
N ASP A 471 9.92 -12.13 9.96
CA ASP A 471 10.39 -12.92 8.83
C ASP A 471 11.62 -12.27 8.18
N TYR A 472 12.60 -13.07 7.76
CA TYR A 472 13.79 -12.55 7.10
C TYR A 472 13.48 -11.83 5.78
N ARG A 473 12.35 -12.15 5.12
CA ARG A 473 11.88 -11.50 3.88
C ARG A 473 11.31 -10.12 4.13
N LEU A 474 10.79 -9.88 5.33
CA LEU A 474 10.30 -8.57 5.80
C LEU A 474 11.45 -7.67 6.30
N ASN A 475 12.69 -8.14 6.27
CA ASN A 475 13.88 -7.34 6.58
C ASN A 475 14.85 -7.32 5.39
N PRO A 476 14.71 -6.35 4.46
CA PRO A 476 15.53 -6.30 3.24
C PRO A 476 17.05 -6.22 3.51
N VAL A 477 17.46 -5.53 4.58
CA VAL A 477 18.86 -5.40 4.98
C VAL A 477 19.42 -6.77 5.40
N LEU A 478 18.69 -7.50 6.24
CA LEU A 478 19.05 -8.86 6.65
C LEU A 478 19.05 -9.83 5.46
N LYS A 479 18.00 -9.82 4.63
CA LYS A 479 17.88 -10.66 3.43
C LYS A 479 19.07 -10.49 2.50
N LYS A 480 19.55 -9.25 2.33
CA LYS A 480 20.73 -8.93 1.52
C LYS A 480 22.03 -9.40 2.17
N ALA A 481 22.26 -9.05 3.45
CA ALA A 481 23.50 -9.36 4.15
C ALA A 481 23.69 -10.87 4.40
N CYS A 482 22.61 -11.59 4.72
CA CYS A 482 22.64 -13.02 5.02
C CYS A 482 22.27 -13.91 3.82
N LYS A 483 22.34 -13.38 2.59
CA LYS A 483 21.92 -14.08 1.36
C LYS A 483 22.56 -15.47 1.19
N ALA A 484 23.84 -15.61 1.54
CA ALA A 484 24.56 -16.88 1.46
C ALA A 484 24.37 -17.78 2.69
N ASP A 485 24.18 -17.18 3.87
CA ASP A 485 24.14 -17.90 5.15
C ASP A 485 22.78 -18.56 5.42
N ILE A 486 21.68 -17.92 5.02
CA ILE A 486 20.32 -18.43 5.19
C ILE A 486 20.14 -19.83 4.56
N PRO A 487 20.40 -20.04 3.25
CA PRO A 487 20.27 -21.37 2.64
C PRO A 487 21.34 -22.35 3.16
N LYS A 488 22.51 -21.86 3.59
CA LYS A 488 23.60 -22.71 4.08
C LYS A 488 23.29 -23.30 5.46
N PHE A 489 22.75 -22.51 6.38
CA PHE A 489 22.61 -22.90 7.78
C PHE A 489 21.17 -23.13 8.24
N CYS A 490 20.19 -22.50 7.59
CA CYS A 490 18.80 -22.49 8.03
C CYS A 490 17.86 -23.21 7.05
N GLN A 491 18.39 -24.01 6.12
CA GLN A 491 17.60 -24.76 5.13
C GLN A 491 16.52 -25.66 5.76
N SER A 492 16.81 -26.25 6.93
CA SER A 492 15.85 -27.10 7.64
C SER A 492 14.61 -26.34 8.12
N VAL A 493 14.74 -25.03 8.38
CA VAL A 493 13.62 -24.14 8.70
C VAL A 493 12.85 -23.81 7.42
N LEU A 494 13.55 -23.47 6.34
CA LEU A 494 12.95 -23.14 5.04
C LEU A 494 12.12 -24.31 4.48
N ASN A 495 12.58 -25.54 4.66
CA ASN A 495 11.89 -26.73 4.17
C ASN A 495 10.60 -27.07 4.94
N LYS A 496 10.43 -26.52 6.16
CA LYS A 496 9.27 -26.78 7.02
C LYS A 496 8.14 -25.75 6.83
N GLY A 497 8.47 -24.56 6.34
CA GLY A 497 7.50 -23.47 6.16
C GLY A 497 6.85 -23.47 4.78
N ALA A 498 5.60 -23.00 4.71
CA ALA A 498 4.99 -22.65 3.43
C ALA A 498 5.64 -21.38 2.85
N THR A 499 5.82 -21.33 1.54
CA THR A 499 6.52 -20.23 0.84
C THR A 499 5.84 -18.88 0.98
N ASP A 500 4.54 -18.82 1.25
CA ASP A 500 3.75 -17.59 1.23
C ASP A 500 3.24 -17.15 2.62
N THR A 501 3.73 -17.77 3.70
CA THR A 501 3.42 -17.38 5.09
C THR A 501 4.70 -17.03 5.84
N GLU A 502 4.61 -16.11 6.80
CA GLU A 502 5.72 -15.78 7.70
C GLU A 502 6.25 -17.00 8.48
N LEU A 503 7.56 -17.03 8.69
CA LEU A 503 8.25 -18.08 9.45
C LEU A 503 8.39 -17.74 10.94
N GLU A 504 7.62 -16.76 11.43
CA GLU A 504 7.55 -16.34 12.84
C GLU A 504 8.92 -16.07 13.50
N GLY A 505 9.89 -15.58 12.73
CA GLY A 505 11.24 -15.26 13.22
C GLY A 505 12.16 -16.48 13.35
N GLN A 506 11.73 -17.68 12.95
CA GLN A 506 12.54 -18.91 13.08
C GLN A 506 13.86 -18.85 12.31
N VAL A 507 13.91 -18.19 11.15
CA VAL A 507 15.16 -18.00 10.40
C VAL A 507 16.10 -17.06 11.14
N ILE A 508 15.58 -15.99 11.76
CA ILE A 508 16.39 -15.08 12.56
C ILE A 508 16.92 -15.79 13.80
N SER A 509 16.09 -16.55 14.51
CA SER A 509 16.50 -17.40 15.64
C SER A 509 17.60 -18.40 15.24
N CYS A 510 17.47 -19.06 14.08
CA CYS A 510 18.53 -19.91 13.54
C CYS A 510 19.85 -19.16 13.31
N LEU A 511 19.79 -17.96 12.72
CA LEU A 511 20.98 -17.14 12.49
C LEU A 511 21.61 -16.66 13.81
N LYS A 512 20.82 -16.29 14.82
CA LYS A 512 21.31 -15.95 16.17
C LYS A 512 22.11 -17.09 16.81
N LEU A 513 21.63 -18.33 16.68
CA LEU A 513 22.37 -19.50 17.15
C LEU A 513 23.71 -19.69 16.42
N LYS A 514 23.76 -19.42 15.11
CA LYS A 514 25.01 -19.50 14.31
C LYS A 514 25.96 -18.34 14.55
N TYR A 515 25.44 -17.18 14.93
CA TYR A 515 26.23 -16.05 15.43
C TYR A 515 26.98 -16.47 16.71
N ALA A 516 26.29 -17.09 17.67
CA ALA A 516 26.92 -17.59 18.89
C ALA A 516 28.01 -18.65 18.64
N ASP A 517 27.88 -19.42 17.55
CA ASP A 517 28.88 -20.40 17.10
C ASP A 517 30.02 -19.77 16.25
N GLN A 518 29.99 -18.46 15.97
CA GLN A 518 30.93 -17.75 15.07
C GLN A 518 31.01 -18.34 13.65
N ARG A 519 29.88 -18.79 13.09
CA ARG A 519 29.82 -19.49 11.79
C ARG A 519 29.29 -18.64 10.62
N LEU A 520 28.83 -17.42 10.88
CA LEU A 520 28.25 -16.53 9.88
C LEU A 520 29.32 -15.81 9.04
N SER A 521 28.92 -15.34 7.85
CA SER A 521 29.74 -14.40 7.07
C SER A 521 29.83 -13.04 7.77
N PRO A 522 30.87 -12.23 7.52
CA PRO A 522 31.04 -10.93 8.21
C PRO A 522 29.85 -9.99 8.05
N ASP A 523 29.30 -9.87 6.84
CA ASP A 523 28.15 -8.99 6.58
C ASP A 523 26.90 -9.45 7.34
N CYS A 524 26.64 -10.76 7.38
CA CYS A 524 25.53 -11.33 8.13
C CYS A 524 25.75 -11.25 9.65
N GLU A 525 26.97 -11.50 10.12
CA GLU A 525 27.37 -11.37 11.53
C GLU A 525 27.10 -9.95 12.05
N ASP A 526 27.45 -8.93 11.26
CA ASP A 526 27.19 -7.53 11.62
C ASP A 526 25.70 -7.22 11.70
N GLN A 527 24.89 -7.69 10.75
CA GLN A 527 23.43 -7.46 10.81
C GLN A 527 22.76 -8.22 11.95
N ILE A 528 23.16 -9.46 12.22
CA ILE A 528 22.64 -10.22 13.37
C ILE A 528 23.04 -9.57 14.69
N ARG A 529 24.25 -9.01 14.78
CA ARG A 529 24.67 -8.23 15.96
C ARG A 529 23.76 -7.02 16.19
N VAL A 530 23.37 -6.28 15.15
CA VAL A 530 22.40 -5.17 15.28
C VAL A 530 21.05 -5.69 15.75
N ILE A 531 20.54 -6.78 15.18
CA ILE A 531 19.25 -7.38 15.59
C ILE A 531 19.29 -7.81 17.06
N LEU A 532 20.38 -8.45 17.50
CA LEU A 532 20.57 -8.88 18.88
C LEU A 532 20.62 -7.69 19.85
N GLN A 533 21.30 -6.61 19.49
CA GLN A 533 21.34 -5.38 20.28
C GLN A 533 19.95 -4.72 20.38
N GLU A 534 19.24 -4.60 19.26
CA GLU A 534 17.89 -4.03 19.23
C GLU A 534 16.91 -4.89 20.06
N SER A 535 16.96 -6.22 19.94
CA SER A 535 16.09 -7.11 20.72
C SER A 535 16.42 -7.11 22.21
N ALA A 536 17.70 -7.05 22.57
CA ALA A 536 18.12 -7.01 23.97
C ALA A 536 17.70 -5.72 24.69
N LEU A 537 17.50 -4.61 23.95
CA LEU A 537 16.94 -3.36 24.49
C LEU A 537 15.41 -3.39 24.55
N ASP A 538 14.75 -3.98 23.54
CA ASP A 538 13.29 -4.07 23.44
C ASP A 538 12.87 -5.52 23.12
N TYR A 539 12.49 -6.27 24.16
CA TYR A 539 12.13 -7.68 24.10
C TYR A 539 10.98 -8.00 23.11
N ARG A 540 10.20 -6.99 22.70
CA ARG A 540 9.14 -7.13 21.69
C ARG A 540 9.68 -7.38 20.29
N LEU A 541 10.93 -7.01 20.05
CA LEU A 541 11.63 -7.22 18.78
C LEU A 541 12.15 -8.65 18.63
N ASP A 542 12.01 -9.52 19.64
CA ASP A 542 12.25 -10.95 19.51
C ASP A 542 10.91 -11.72 19.39
N PRO A 543 10.53 -12.17 18.18
CA PRO A 543 9.27 -12.89 17.99
C PRO A 543 9.20 -14.23 18.73
N GLN A 544 10.31 -14.97 18.86
CA GLN A 544 10.31 -16.26 19.55
C GLN A 544 10.08 -16.05 21.03
N LEU A 545 10.71 -15.02 21.62
CA LEU A 545 10.45 -14.63 22.99
C LEU A 545 8.99 -14.20 23.20
N GLN A 546 8.42 -13.39 22.29
CA GLN A 546 7.00 -13.01 22.36
C GLN A 546 6.08 -14.23 22.28
N ILE A 547 6.34 -15.18 21.38
CA ILE A 547 5.50 -16.36 21.20
C ILE A 547 5.53 -17.25 22.44
N HIS A 548 6.72 -17.52 22.99
CA HIS A 548 6.89 -18.54 24.00
C HIS A 548 6.87 -18.02 25.44
N CYS A 549 7.20 -16.75 25.69
CA CYS A 549 7.36 -16.20 27.04
C CYS A 549 6.30 -15.17 27.46
N THR A 550 5.23 -14.95 26.68
CA THR A 550 4.21 -13.93 27.04
C THR A 550 3.63 -14.15 28.46
N GLN A 551 3.33 -15.39 28.84
CA GLN A 551 2.74 -15.69 30.15
C GLN A 551 3.74 -15.47 31.30
N GLU A 552 4.98 -15.92 31.13
CA GLU A 552 6.06 -15.69 32.08
C GLU A 552 6.35 -14.21 32.28
N ILE A 553 6.40 -13.42 31.20
CA ILE A 553 6.65 -11.98 31.27
C ILE A 553 5.55 -11.30 32.09
N SER A 554 4.28 -11.61 31.84
CA SER A 554 3.17 -11.04 32.60
C SER A 554 3.12 -11.47 34.06
N SER A 555 3.66 -12.63 34.42
CA SER A 555 3.58 -13.19 35.78
C SER A 555 4.83 -12.97 36.64
N LEU A 556 6.02 -12.96 36.02
CA LEU A 556 7.30 -12.87 36.71
C LEU A 556 7.96 -11.49 36.57
N CYS A 557 7.69 -10.77 35.47
CA CYS A 557 8.31 -9.49 35.14
C CYS A 557 7.29 -8.36 34.85
N PRO A 558 6.19 -8.21 35.62
CA PRO A 558 5.14 -7.26 35.30
C PRO A 558 5.58 -5.79 35.45
N GLU A 559 6.45 -5.49 36.42
CA GLU A 559 6.92 -4.12 36.68
C GLU A 559 7.83 -3.64 35.56
N GLU A 560 8.79 -4.47 35.15
CA GLU A 560 9.71 -4.18 34.04
C GLU A 560 8.96 -4.08 32.71
N ALA A 561 7.95 -4.94 32.48
CA ALA A 561 7.12 -4.88 31.28
C ALA A 561 6.22 -3.62 31.25
N ALA A 562 5.73 -3.18 32.41
CA ALA A 562 4.88 -1.98 32.52
C ALA A 562 5.65 -0.67 32.31
N ALA A 563 6.93 -0.63 32.66
CA ALA A 563 7.78 0.53 32.44
C ALA A 563 7.93 0.87 30.94
N GLN A 564 7.79 -0.12 30.05
CA GLN A 564 7.96 0.02 28.59
C GLN A 564 9.27 0.70 28.16
N GLU A 565 10.28 0.67 29.04
CA GLU A 565 11.58 1.26 28.80
C GLU A 565 12.44 0.34 27.93
N GLN A 566 13.14 0.92 26.96
CA GLN A 566 14.07 0.20 26.08
C GLN A 566 15.44 0.02 26.73
N THR A 567 15.44 -0.56 27.94
CA THR A 567 16.61 -0.69 28.83
C THR A 567 17.08 -2.14 28.97
N GLY A 568 16.35 -3.10 28.40
CA GLY A 568 16.65 -4.54 28.50
C GLY A 568 16.28 -5.20 29.83
N GLN A 569 15.54 -4.51 30.71
CA GLN A 569 15.21 -5.03 32.04
C GLN A 569 14.27 -6.25 32.01
N VAL A 570 13.40 -6.36 31.01
CA VAL A 570 12.52 -7.54 30.88
C VAL A 570 13.33 -8.81 30.61
N GLU A 571 14.30 -8.76 29.69
CA GLU A 571 15.20 -9.89 29.47
C GLU A 571 16.05 -10.18 30.71
N GLU A 572 16.49 -9.15 31.44
CA GLU A 572 17.23 -9.33 32.68
C GLU A 572 16.40 -10.05 33.74
N CYS A 573 15.15 -9.64 33.93
CA CYS A 573 14.23 -10.29 34.86
C CYS A 573 13.99 -11.77 34.49
N LEU A 574 13.85 -12.09 33.19
CA LEU A 574 13.72 -13.47 32.73
C LEU A 574 14.98 -14.31 33.01
N LYS A 575 16.17 -13.75 32.79
CA LYS A 575 17.46 -14.42 33.11
C LYS A 575 17.56 -14.74 34.59
N ILE A 576 17.20 -13.79 35.46
CA ILE A 576 17.22 -13.96 36.93
C ILE A 576 16.21 -15.03 37.38
N ASN A 577 15.03 -15.05 36.76
CA ASN A 577 13.97 -15.99 37.11
C ASN A 577 14.00 -17.29 36.28
N LEU A 578 15.10 -17.61 35.61
CA LEU A 578 15.24 -18.79 34.73
C LEU A 578 14.77 -20.10 35.39
N LEU A 579 15.05 -20.28 36.68
CA LEU A 579 14.64 -21.48 37.44
C LEU A 579 13.15 -21.52 37.79
N LYS A 580 12.45 -20.38 37.75
CA LYS A 580 11.02 -20.26 38.05
C LYS A 580 10.14 -20.34 36.81
N ILE A 581 10.73 -20.31 35.61
CA ILE A 581 10.02 -20.44 34.34
C ILE A 581 9.45 -21.85 34.23
N LYS A 582 8.14 -21.94 34.02
CA LYS A 582 7.41 -23.22 33.93
C LYS A 582 7.32 -23.72 32.50
N GLN A 583 7.12 -22.83 31.52
CA GLN A 583 7.07 -23.25 30.13
C GLN A 583 8.45 -23.60 29.59
N GLU A 584 8.64 -24.85 29.20
CA GLU A 584 9.92 -25.32 28.64
C GLU A 584 10.29 -24.61 27.33
N ALA A 585 9.29 -24.19 26.54
CA ALA A 585 9.54 -23.37 25.34
C ALA A 585 10.14 -22.00 25.71
N CYS A 586 9.56 -21.30 26.69
CA CYS A 586 10.12 -20.04 27.17
C CYS A 586 11.52 -20.23 27.76
N LYS A 587 11.68 -21.26 28.60
CA LYS A 587 12.96 -21.59 29.23
C LYS A 587 14.06 -21.84 28.20
N LYS A 588 13.73 -22.52 27.10
CA LYS A 588 14.65 -22.73 25.98
C LYS A 588 15.07 -21.41 25.35
N GLU A 589 14.14 -20.48 25.11
CA GLU A 589 14.49 -19.17 24.55
C GLU A 589 15.36 -18.34 25.52
N VAL A 590 15.10 -18.39 26.83
CA VAL A 590 15.99 -17.74 27.82
C VAL A 590 17.39 -18.37 27.85
N LEU A 591 17.50 -19.69 27.66
CA LEU A 591 18.79 -20.36 27.51
C LEU A 591 19.50 -19.96 26.20
N ASN A 592 18.77 -19.79 25.10
CA ASN A 592 19.32 -19.28 23.84
C ASN A 592 19.86 -17.86 24.02
N MET A 593 19.09 -16.98 24.68
CA MET A 593 19.54 -15.61 25.00
C MET A 593 20.83 -15.61 25.83
N LEU A 594 20.99 -16.52 26.79
CA LEU A 594 22.23 -16.67 27.55
C LEU A 594 23.40 -17.16 26.68
N LYS A 595 23.14 -18.04 25.70
CA LYS A 595 24.16 -18.49 24.75
C LYS A 595 24.59 -17.33 23.83
N GLU A 596 23.63 -16.54 23.35
CA GLU A 596 23.85 -15.36 22.52
C GLU A 596 24.62 -14.27 23.26
N SER A 597 24.26 -13.99 24.52
CA SER A 597 24.90 -12.94 25.33
C SER A 597 26.35 -13.27 25.72
N LYS A 598 26.73 -14.55 25.71
CA LYS A 598 28.11 -14.97 25.90
C LYS A 598 29.00 -14.64 24.70
N ALA A 599 28.42 -14.58 23.50
CA ALA A 599 29.17 -14.41 22.26
C ALA A 599 29.77 -13.01 22.14
N ASP A 600 29.08 -11.98 22.63
CA ASP A 600 29.59 -10.61 22.66
C ASP A 600 28.93 -9.79 23.78
N ILE A 601 29.70 -8.90 24.41
CA ILE A 601 29.20 -8.06 25.51
C ILE A 601 28.13 -7.08 25.06
N PHE A 602 28.16 -6.62 23.81
CA PHE A 602 27.14 -5.69 23.31
C PHE A 602 25.75 -6.34 23.17
N VAL A 603 25.65 -7.66 23.17
CA VAL A 603 24.38 -8.40 23.15
C VAL A 603 23.72 -8.41 24.54
N ASP A 604 24.43 -7.96 25.58
CA ASP A 604 23.89 -7.78 26.93
C ASP A 604 24.02 -6.30 27.36
N PRO A 605 23.05 -5.44 27.01
CA PRO A 605 23.16 -4.00 27.26
C PRO A 605 23.28 -3.65 28.75
N VAL A 606 22.67 -4.45 29.62
CA VAL A 606 22.73 -4.29 31.07
C VAL A 606 24.15 -4.58 31.59
N LEU A 607 24.77 -5.68 31.17
CA LEU A 607 26.16 -5.99 31.50
C LEU A 607 27.14 -5.00 30.87
N HIS A 608 26.95 -4.65 29.59
CA HIS A 608 27.77 -3.69 28.88
C HIS A 608 27.78 -2.32 29.59
N THR A 609 26.62 -1.86 30.06
CA THR A 609 26.49 -0.59 30.78
C THR A 609 27.19 -0.65 32.14
N ALA A 610 27.04 -1.76 32.88
CA ALA A 610 27.73 -1.96 34.15
C ALA A 610 29.26 -2.02 34.01
N CYS A 611 29.76 -2.56 32.88
CA CYS A 611 31.18 -2.74 32.60
C CYS A 611 31.80 -1.64 31.71
N ALA A 612 31.06 -0.60 31.33
CA ALA A 612 31.51 0.39 30.33
C ALA A 612 32.84 1.07 30.73
N LEU A 613 33.01 1.42 32.01
CA LEU A 613 34.23 2.04 32.51
C LEU A 613 35.39 1.04 32.54
N ASP A 614 35.14 -0.20 32.96
CA ASP A 614 36.16 -1.25 32.99
C ASP A 614 36.64 -1.62 31.58
N ILE A 615 35.75 -1.68 30.59
CA ILE A 615 36.12 -1.87 29.18
C ILE A 615 37.06 -0.76 28.72
N LYS A 616 36.74 0.50 29.06
CA LYS A 616 37.55 1.66 28.68
C LYS A 616 38.92 1.67 29.37
N HIS A 617 39.03 1.16 30.59
CA HIS A 617 40.28 1.18 31.35
C HIS A 617 41.16 -0.06 31.10
N HIS A 618 40.56 -1.24 30.99
CA HIS A 618 41.28 -2.51 30.94
C HIS A 618 41.28 -3.15 29.54
N CYS A 619 40.27 -2.88 28.72
CA CYS A 619 40.10 -3.49 27.40
C CYS A 619 40.15 -2.47 26.25
N ALA A 620 40.70 -1.27 26.48
CA ALA A 620 40.65 -0.15 25.54
C ALA A 620 41.32 -0.46 24.19
N ALA A 621 42.41 -1.24 24.20
CA ALA A 621 43.14 -1.64 23.01
C ALA A 621 42.46 -2.79 22.23
N ILE A 622 41.40 -3.37 22.76
CA ILE A 622 40.72 -4.53 22.18
C ILE A 622 39.55 -4.05 21.34
N PRO A 623 39.55 -4.34 20.02
CA PRO A 623 38.47 -3.91 19.15
C PRO A 623 37.17 -4.63 19.51
N PRO A 624 36.01 -3.93 19.46
CA PRO A 624 34.70 -4.52 19.72
C PRO A 624 34.36 -5.61 18.69
N GLY A 625 33.44 -6.51 19.01
CA GLY A 625 33.06 -7.62 18.13
C GLY A 625 33.74 -8.95 18.47
N ARG A 626 33.13 -10.05 18.03
CA ARG A 626 33.60 -11.44 18.17
C ARG A 626 33.92 -11.86 19.62
N GLY A 627 33.29 -11.22 20.60
CA GLY A 627 33.49 -11.56 22.01
C GLY A 627 34.87 -11.23 22.57
N ARG A 628 35.69 -10.43 21.88
CA ARG A 628 37.03 -10.09 22.36
C ARG A 628 37.02 -9.31 23.65
N GLN A 629 36.15 -8.30 23.75
CA GLN A 629 36.00 -7.50 24.97
C GLN A 629 35.37 -8.31 26.11
N MET A 630 34.45 -9.24 25.79
CA MET A 630 33.93 -10.20 26.77
C MET A 630 35.04 -11.09 27.32
N SER A 631 35.91 -11.61 26.45
CA SER A 631 37.04 -12.46 26.83
C SER A 631 38.04 -11.72 27.72
N CYS A 632 38.34 -10.46 27.37
CA CYS A 632 39.17 -9.58 28.19
C CYS A 632 38.60 -9.37 29.60
N LEU A 633 37.30 -9.10 29.72
CA LEU A 633 36.67 -8.92 31.04
C LEU A 633 36.69 -10.20 31.86
N MET A 634 36.46 -11.37 31.23
CA MET A 634 36.55 -12.66 31.92
C MET A 634 37.98 -12.93 32.43
N GLU A 635 39.01 -12.57 31.66
CA GLU A 635 40.41 -12.67 32.06
C GLU A 635 40.75 -11.67 33.18
N ALA A 636 40.30 -10.42 33.05
CA ALA A 636 40.45 -9.38 34.06
C ALA A 636 39.78 -9.72 35.39
N LEU A 637 38.66 -10.46 35.36
CA LEU A 637 37.98 -10.94 36.57
C LEU A 637 38.82 -12.00 37.32
N GLN A 638 39.59 -12.82 36.58
CA GLN A 638 40.45 -13.86 37.14
C GLN A 638 41.79 -13.31 37.62
N ASP A 639 42.27 -12.21 37.04
CA ASP A 639 43.52 -11.57 37.46
C ASP A 639 43.35 -10.82 38.79
N LYS A 640 44.06 -11.28 39.82
CA LYS A 640 44.07 -10.64 41.14
C LYS A 640 44.64 -9.21 41.14
N ARG A 641 45.37 -8.82 40.10
CA ARG A 641 45.97 -7.48 39.96
C ARG A 641 44.98 -6.45 39.40
N VAL A 642 43.94 -6.91 38.72
CA VAL A 642 42.93 -6.06 38.10
C VAL A 642 41.73 -5.96 39.03
N ARG A 643 41.23 -4.73 39.24
CA ARG A 643 40.08 -4.47 40.11
C ARG A 643 38.98 -3.81 39.29
N LEU A 644 38.08 -4.66 38.79
CA LEU A 644 36.85 -4.22 38.13
C LEU A 644 35.96 -3.44 39.10
N GLN A 645 35.10 -2.59 38.54
CA GLN A 645 34.07 -1.90 39.32
C GLN A 645 33.14 -2.91 40.02
N PRO A 646 32.63 -2.58 41.23
CA PRO A 646 31.81 -3.53 42.01
C PRO A 646 30.61 -4.06 41.23
N GLU A 647 29.93 -3.19 40.48
CA GLU A 647 28.74 -3.55 39.71
C GLU A 647 29.09 -4.43 38.50
N CYS A 648 30.13 -4.08 37.72
CA CYS A 648 30.63 -4.92 36.64
C CYS A 648 31.05 -6.30 37.15
N LYS A 649 31.84 -6.33 38.24
CA LYS A 649 32.33 -7.57 38.86
C LYS A 649 31.17 -8.47 39.26
N LYS A 650 30.17 -7.92 39.94
CA LYS A 650 28.99 -8.65 40.39
C LYS A 650 28.22 -9.23 39.20
N ARG A 651 27.81 -8.39 38.24
CA ARG A 651 27.02 -8.84 37.08
C ARG A 651 27.78 -9.81 36.19
N LEU A 652 29.07 -9.60 35.97
CA LEU A 652 29.91 -10.52 35.19
C LEU A 652 30.01 -11.88 35.87
N GLN A 653 30.13 -11.92 37.20
CA GLN A 653 30.12 -13.17 37.97
C GLN A 653 28.75 -13.88 37.86
N ASP A 654 27.65 -13.15 38.04
CA ASP A 654 26.29 -13.69 37.91
C ASP A 654 26.09 -14.31 36.52
N ARG A 655 26.61 -13.69 35.46
CA ARG A 655 26.56 -14.22 34.08
C ARG A 655 27.39 -15.48 33.89
N ILE A 656 28.60 -15.53 34.45
CA ILE A 656 29.44 -16.74 34.39
C ILE A 656 28.70 -17.93 35.03
N ASP A 657 28.05 -17.71 36.15
CA ASP A 657 27.28 -18.74 36.84
C ASP A 657 26.07 -19.19 35.99
N MET A 658 25.33 -18.25 35.42
CA MET A 658 24.21 -18.53 34.50
C MET A 658 24.65 -19.30 33.25
N TRP A 659 25.75 -18.91 32.61
CA TRP A 659 26.29 -19.64 31.45
C TRP A 659 26.74 -21.05 31.82
N SER A 660 27.32 -21.23 33.01
CA SER A 660 27.71 -22.55 33.52
C SER A 660 26.49 -23.46 33.71
N TYR A 661 25.38 -22.90 34.18
CA TYR A 661 24.11 -23.60 34.32
C TYR A 661 23.52 -23.95 32.95
N ALA A 662 23.47 -22.98 32.03
CA ALA A 662 22.95 -23.20 30.68
C ALA A 662 23.72 -24.31 29.93
N ALA A 663 25.05 -24.34 30.06
CA ALA A 663 25.88 -25.39 29.47
C ALA A 663 25.62 -26.81 30.05
N LYS A 664 25.15 -26.90 31.30
CA LYS A 664 24.79 -28.19 31.93
C LYS A 664 23.41 -28.69 31.51
N VAL A 665 22.45 -27.77 31.31
CA VAL A 665 21.04 -28.09 31.10
C VAL A 665 20.67 -28.20 29.61
N ALA A 666 21.41 -27.54 28.72
CA ALA A 666 21.28 -27.64 27.28
C ALA A 666 22.61 -28.09 26.63
N PRO A 667 23.01 -29.36 26.79
CA PRO A 667 24.20 -29.89 26.12
C PRO A 667 24.01 -29.97 24.61
N ALA A 668 25.12 -29.94 23.86
CA ALA A 668 25.16 -29.97 22.41
C ALA A 668 24.33 -31.12 21.80
N GLU A 669 23.32 -30.81 20.99
CA GLU A 669 22.42 -31.80 20.38
C GLU A 669 23.06 -32.60 19.22
N GLY A 670 24.27 -32.25 18.78
CA GLY A 670 24.91 -32.86 17.60
C GLY A 670 26.38 -33.27 17.79
N PHE A 671 26.83 -34.27 17.01
CA PHE A 671 28.22 -34.76 17.03
C PHE A 671 29.26 -33.69 16.69
N SER A 672 28.94 -32.69 15.84
CA SER A 672 29.84 -31.57 15.54
C SER A 672 30.03 -30.64 16.74
N ASP A 673 28.97 -30.44 17.51
CA ASP A 673 28.95 -29.51 18.63
C ASP A 673 29.54 -30.19 19.88
N LEU A 674 29.34 -31.51 20.01
CA LEU A 674 30.07 -32.35 20.96
C LEU A 674 31.58 -32.35 20.66
N ALA A 675 31.99 -32.49 19.40
CA ALA A 675 33.40 -32.40 19.00
C ALA A 675 34.01 -31.03 19.33
N MET A 676 33.26 -29.94 19.12
CA MET A 676 33.69 -28.60 19.47
C MET A 676 33.79 -28.40 20.99
N GLN A 677 32.83 -28.89 21.78
CA GLN A 677 32.90 -28.87 23.24
C GLN A 677 34.09 -29.69 23.79
N VAL A 678 34.40 -30.82 23.17
CA VAL A 678 35.60 -31.62 23.51
C VAL A 678 36.88 -30.86 23.18
N MET A 679 36.92 -30.12 22.06
CA MET A 679 38.08 -29.35 21.63
C MET A 679 38.29 -28.05 22.40
N THR A 680 37.23 -27.44 22.94
CA THR A 680 37.28 -26.25 23.79
C THR A 680 37.45 -26.57 25.29
N SER A 681 37.30 -27.83 25.68
CA SER A 681 37.51 -28.27 27.06
C SER A 681 38.98 -28.10 27.50
N PRO A 682 39.25 -27.63 28.73
CA PRO A 682 40.61 -27.61 29.29
C PRO A 682 41.23 -29.02 29.39
N SER A 683 40.42 -30.09 29.38
CA SER A 683 40.86 -31.49 29.38
C SER A 683 40.83 -32.15 27.98
N LYS A 684 40.80 -31.37 26.89
CA LYS A 684 40.72 -31.88 25.50
C LYS A 684 41.70 -33.01 25.19
N ASN A 685 42.95 -32.89 25.65
CA ASN A 685 44.00 -33.88 25.39
C ASN A 685 43.65 -35.23 26.05
N TYR A 686 43.12 -35.21 27.27
CA TYR A 686 42.68 -36.42 27.97
C TYR A 686 41.51 -37.08 27.24
N ILE A 687 40.49 -36.30 26.90
CA ILE A 687 39.28 -36.82 26.23
C ILE A 687 39.62 -37.40 24.84
N LEU A 688 40.43 -36.72 24.05
CA LEU A 688 40.90 -37.21 22.74
C LEU A 688 41.73 -38.49 22.87
N THR A 689 42.55 -38.61 23.92
CA THR A 689 43.34 -39.82 24.17
C THR A 689 42.43 -41.00 24.51
N VAL A 690 41.42 -40.80 25.36
CA VAL A 690 40.44 -41.83 25.72
C VAL A 690 39.62 -42.29 24.50
N ILE A 691 39.15 -41.34 23.68
CA ILE A 691 38.42 -41.65 22.44
C ILE A 691 39.34 -42.41 21.46
N GLY A 692 40.59 -41.95 21.30
CA GLY A 692 41.57 -42.60 20.43
C GLY A 692 41.89 -44.03 20.87
N VAL A 693 42.06 -44.28 22.17
CA VAL A 693 42.25 -45.62 22.73
C VAL A 693 41.02 -46.50 22.51
N GLY A 694 39.81 -45.95 22.68
CA GLY A 694 38.55 -46.66 22.41
C GLY A 694 38.41 -47.10 20.94
N VAL A 695 38.73 -46.20 20.00
CA VAL A 695 38.73 -46.52 18.56
C VAL A 695 39.81 -47.55 18.22
N ALA A 696 41.00 -47.44 18.81
CA ALA A 696 42.07 -48.42 18.62
C ALA A 696 41.67 -49.81 19.15
N LEU A 697 41.02 -49.89 20.30
CA LEU A 697 40.49 -51.15 20.85
C LEU A 697 39.40 -51.74 19.95
N LEU A 698 38.47 -50.94 19.45
CA LEU A 698 37.44 -51.39 18.51
C LEU A 698 38.05 -51.88 17.19
N PHE A 699 39.09 -51.21 16.69
CA PHE A 699 39.81 -51.63 15.50
C PHE A 699 40.57 -52.94 15.72
N LEU A 700 41.23 -53.10 16.87
CA LEU A 700 41.90 -54.35 17.24
C LEU A 700 40.89 -55.50 17.38
N VAL A 701 39.78 -55.30 18.08
CA VAL A 701 38.69 -56.29 18.19
C VAL A 701 38.11 -56.61 16.81
N GLY A 702 37.89 -55.61 15.95
CA GLY A 702 37.44 -55.81 14.57
C GLY A 702 38.44 -56.59 13.70
N MET A 703 39.75 -56.39 13.89
CA MET A 703 40.80 -57.16 13.21
C MET A 703 40.89 -58.61 13.70
N PHE A 704 40.72 -58.85 15.01
CA PHE A 704 40.76 -60.20 15.58
C PHE A 704 39.45 -60.98 15.32
N CYS A 705 38.29 -60.33 15.38
CA CYS A 705 36.98 -60.94 15.09
C CYS A 705 36.69 -61.06 13.57
N GLY A 706 37.20 -60.15 12.74
CA GLY A 706 37.08 -60.22 11.28
C GLY A 706 37.85 -61.37 10.63
N ARG A 707 38.85 -61.94 11.33
CA ARG A 707 39.54 -63.17 10.90
C ARG A 707 38.77 -64.45 11.24
N PHE A 708 37.92 -64.45 12.26
CA PHE A 708 37.08 -65.62 12.59
C PHE A 708 35.92 -65.79 11.61
N THR A 709 35.31 -64.70 11.13
CA THR A 709 34.18 -64.75 10.18
C THR A 709 34.59 -65.08 8.74
N LYS A 710 35.86 -64.82 8.34
CA LYS A 710 36.39 -65.26 7.03
C LYS A 710 36.65 -66.77 6.94
N ARG A 711 36.90 -67.48 8.04
CA ARG A 711 37.05 -68.96 8.00
C ARG A 711 35.71 -69.68 7.87
N VAL A 712 34.64 -69.17 8.50
CA VAL A 712 33.31 -69.81 8.47
C VAL A 712 32.61 -69.66 7.11
N THR A 713 32.87 -68.56 6.39
CA THR A 713 32.25 -68.31 5.07
C THR A 713 32.91 -69.06 3.91
N GLN A 714 34.10 -69.64 4.12
CA GLN A 714 34.80 -70.40 3.08
C GLN A 714 34.33 -71.87 3.04
N GLU A 715 33.98 -72.49 4.18
CA GLU A 715 33.38 -73.85 4.21
C GLU A 715 31.95 -73.91 3.65
N LEU A 716 31.18 -72.81 3.70
CA LEU A 716 29.82 -72.75 3.15
C LEU A 716 29.77 -72.55 1.62
N LYS A 717 30.88 -72.15 1.00
CA LYS A 717 30.93 -71.81 -0.44
C LYS A 717 31.31 -72.99 -1.35
N ASP A 718 31.87 -74.06 -0.79
CA ASP A 718 32.25 -75.28 -1.54
C ASP A 718 31.12 -76.32 -1.69
N ARG A 719 29.91 -76.04 -1.16
CA ARG A 719 28.73 -76.93 -1.28
C ARG A 719 27.68 -76.52 -2.32
N LEU A 720 27.87 -75.41 -3.05
CA LEU A 720 26.91 -74.97 -4.06
C LEU A 720 27.63 -74.64 -5.38
N GLY A 721 27.51 -75.56 -6.34
CA GLY A 721 27.95 -75.37 -7.72
C GLY A 721 27.11 -74.34 -8.51
N PRO A 722 27.60 -73.86 -9.68
CA PRO A 722 27.13 -72.63 -10.33
C PRO A 722 26.20 -72.91 -11.55
N PRO A 723 25.78 -71.91 -12.35
CA PRO A 723 24.63 -71.03 -12.11
C PRO A 723 23.58 -71.08 -13.24
N LEU A 724 22.32 -70.70 -12.97
CA LEU A 724 21.36 -70.34 -14.03
C LEU A 724 20.97 -68.87 -13.94
N LEU A 725 21.28 -68.17 -15.03
CA LEU A 725 20.85 -66.82 -15.39
C LEU A 725 19.31 -66.71 -15.37
N VAL A 726 18.76 -65.57 -14.90
CA VAL A 726 17.87 -64.66 -15.66
C VAL A 726 17.59 -63.36 -14.88
N GLN A 727 18.05 -62.26 -15.49
CA GLN A 727 17.59 -60.86 -15.51
C GLN A 727 16.62 -60.30 -14.43
N ARG A 728 17.00 -59.15 -13.82
CA ARG A 728 16.55 -57.81 -14.29
C ARG A 728 17.33 -56.65 -13.65
N LYS A 729 17.65 -55.68 -14.52
CA LYS A 729 18.32 -54.40 -14.31
C LYS A 729 17.62 -53.49 -13.30
N LYS A 730 18.40 -52.69 -12.54
CA LYS A 730 18.37 -51.21 -12.60
C LYS A 730 19.60 -50.62 -11.92
N THR A 731 20.44 -50.00 -12.75
CA THR A 731 21.55 -49.12 -12.42
C THR A 731 21.05 -47.75 -11.94
N TYR A 732 21.58 -47.23 -10.85
CA TYR A 732 21.85 -45.80 -10.70
C TYR A 732 23.23 -45.62 -10.05
N THR A 733 24.12 -45.04 -10.83
CA THR A 733 25.48 -44.61 -10.52
C THR A 733 25.46 -43.35 -9.65
N TRP A 734 26.22 -43.37 -8.55
CA TRP A 734 26.69 -42.16 -7.89
C TRP A 734 28.12 -41.89 -8.36
N ARG A 735 28.31 -40.76 -9.04
CA ARG A 735 29.62 -40.21 -9.40
C ARG A 735 30.01 -39.21 -8.32
N TRP A 736 31.26 -39.31 -7.88
CA TRP A 736 31.96 -38.34 -7.04
C TRP A 736 32.17 -37.02 -7.76
#